data_AF-A0A2N1U773-F1
#
_entry.id   AF-A0A2N1U773-F1
#
_cell.length_a   1.000
_cell.length_b   1.000
_cell.length_c   1.000
_cell.angle_alpha   90.00
_cell.angle_beta   90.00
_cell.angle_gamma   90.00
#
_symmetry.space_group_name_H-M   'P 1'
#
loop_
_entity.id
_entity.type
_entity.pdbx_description
1 polymer ?
#
loop_
_entity_poly.entity_id
_entity_poly.type
_entity_poly.pdbx_seq_one_letter_code
_entity_poly.pdbx_strand_id
1 'polypeptide(L)'
;MKKSISIRLIIAVLFYCCLSAVLLAQGATESVTKKARDHIALFQYDQAMALLKQATQLEPDNWEPFYLAGTVLLRQKKPVEAESFLVKAHQLNNQETDIQKALGALYINMAKDAQNAGRPAEMNEYLLKACRAYPSGTKIWQTLLENWWKNNEFEKIKQEGDLIIKGNAIALEQADDKNLQAALIIVSRAFYRENDFASAEKFLNAASRIRHANDELFAMRREIRNKSEQERQKVVEAAEKYYNEGNYGKALELLNEAEKMPGARVGEIAEKKERIEREAKLKQSLARSDDLSRAGKFEEALGELQELAAAYPAEEEVSTRLKKITTQVEKDRAEKARVNVAQIEEKKKLIELNRRFDNFIKEAREKEKRGSFDIAISDYENALKIRPEDKEIPQKIVELRKKSVQVKARQDSFQVSFAAFDNDFKVNKFTEAYTAGKKLLADYEEHRKAVAPQFAETCLRLEKYDEAREALRYIETEDEHKDLYNYVKGMAAYHSGDNALALEHFGKLRSGFRSDVNTTRFWIYLYKVQIGIYILLLVMLFPAIKAGKEILANWKTSSKLKKIESIKESGEYEANIAFLQERYDKEDTPNPKQVAVMLAEALLRTGNSQRAYELVSALLKKDSRNPNARRIAGEACLLLEDTTPTGLEHIQGLLKIDETRKDVINYLAYAYIKQQADHKMAQDFILKAISLNPSDSEAVIYLADLYIKRQVYSQQSFKILERAIKIAPDVPGYYVEIIETCYRLDNPQEAERWREMATARFPAEPAFSGQPGRESTKATRPANVSTGSMPDYASIGNDTPGGMPDYENIGNDTPGGLPDYGNIGNDNSGGMPDYESIGNTPPGEMPDYESIGNDSEDSGMPSSPFPDIGIKPTPPARAPISGPQKTCPHCNTVNAIKEYYCINCGKPFTG
;
A
#
# COMPACT_ATOMS: atom_id res chain seq x y z
N MET A 1 -25.06 6.91 -51.45
CA MET A 1 -23.91 6.11 -50.97
C MET A 1 -22.60 6.35 -51.73
N LYS A 2 -22.55 6.39 -53.07
CA LYS A 2 -21.29 6.57 -53.82
C LYS A 2 -20.50 7.86 -53.49
N LYS A 3 -21.15 9.02 -53.29
CA LYS A 3 -20.45 10.29 -52.94
C LYS A 3 -19.77 10.28 -51.55
N SER A 4 -20.32 9.56 -50.57
CA SER A 4 -19.72 9.45 -49.22
C SER A 4 -18.47 8.56 -49.22
N ILE A 5 -18.47 7.52 -50.06
CA ILE A 5 -17.33 6.61 -50.21
C ILE A 5 -16.17 7.32 -50.91
N SER A 6 -16.44 8.12 -51.96
CA SER A 6 -15.42 8.89 -52.67
C SER A 6 -14.74 9.94 -51.77
N ILE A 7 -15.49 10.63 -50.91
CA ILE A 7 -14.91 11.61 -49.98
C ILE A 7 -14.03 10.93 -48.92
N ARG A 8 -14.46 9.77 -48.39
CA ARG A 8 -13.64 8.98 -47.45
C ARG A 8 -12.38 8.43 -48.10
N LEU A 9 -12.44 8.03 -49.38
CA LEU A 9 -11.28 7.55 -50.12
C LEU A 9 -10.27 8.68 -50.41
N ILE A 10 -10.76 9.87 -50.76
CA ILE A 10 -9.90 11.05 -50.98
C ILE A 10 -9.23 11.49 -49.67
N ILE A 11 -9.97 11.49 -48.55
CA ILE A 11 -9.40 11.78 -47.23
C ILE A 11 -8.37 10.70 -46.85
N ALA A 12 -8.64 9.42 -47.09
CA ALA A 12 -7.70 8.34 -46.81
C ALA A 12 -6.43 8.40 -47.68
N VAL A 13 -6.55 8.76 -48.95
CA VAL A 13 -5.40 8.95 -49.86
C VAL A 13 -4.61 10.18 -49.47
N LEU A 14 -5.25 11.30 -49.11
CA LEU A 14 -4.55 12.47 -48.57
C LEU A 14 -3.86 12.16 -47.25
N PHE A 15 -4.49 11.37 -46.37
CA PHE A 15 -3.88 10.93 -45.12
C PHE A 15 -2.67 10.02 -45.37
N TYR A 16 -2.78 9.09 -46.33
CA TYR A 16 -1.69 8.18 -46.73
C TYR A 16 -0.54 8.92 -47.41
N CYS A 17 -0.83 9.89 -48.28
CA CYS A 17 0.17 10.76 -48.90
C CYS A 17 0.89 11.61 -47.83
N CYS A 18 0.16 12.20 -46.89
CA CYS A 18 0.75 12.93 -45.76
C CYS A 18 1.60 11.99 -44.87
N LEU A 19 1.13 10.78 -44.58
CA LEU A 19 1.89 9.80 -43.78
C LEU A 19 3.18 9.37 -44.48
N SER A 20 3.12 9.13 -45.78
CA SER A 20 4.27 8.72 -46.60
C SER A 20 5.32 9.83 -46.74
N ALA A 21 4.88 11.10 -46.85
CA ALA A 21 5.77 12.25 -46.86
C ALA A 21 6.46 12.46 -45.48
N VAL A 22 5.73 12.23 -44.38
CA VAL A 22 6.30 12.28 -43.02
C VAL A 22 7.34 11.17 -42.80
N LEU A 23 7.07 9.95 -43.26
CA LEU A 23 8.01 8.82 -43.16
C LEU A 23 9.28 9.02 -44.00
N LEU A 24 9.17 9.57 -45.21
CA LEU A 24 10.34 9.90 -46.04
C LEU A 24 11.15 11.07 -45.48
N ALA A 25 10.50 12.05 -44.87
CA ALA A 25 11.18 13.15 -44.17
C ALA A 25 11.96 12.65 -42.95
N GLN A 26 11.37 11.77 -42.14
CA GLN A 26 12.02 11.14 -40.97
C GLN A 26 13.27 10.31 -41.33
N GLY A 27 13.25 9.59 -42.46
CA GLY A 27 14.43 8.82 -42.91
C GLY A 27 15.59 9.69 -43.41
N ALA A 28 15.29 10.85 -44.00
CA ALA A 28 16.31 11.79 -44.46
C ALA A 28 16.94 12.59 -43.31
N THR A 29 16.18 12.91 -42.27
CA THR A 29 16.63 13.68 -41.10
C THR A 29 17.48 12.86 -40.15
N GLU A 30 17.11 11.61 -39.88
CA GLU A 30 17.94 10.65 -39.12
C GLU A 30 19.31 10.44 -39.79
N SER A 31 19.37 10.57 -41.12
CA SER A 31 20.64 10.56 -41.86
C SER A 31 21.50 11.80 -41.65
N VAL A 32 20.93 12.98 -41.39
CA VAL A 32 21.68 14.24 -41.19
C VAL A 32 22.22 14.33 -39.76
N THR A 33 21.45 13.95 -38.75
CA THR A 33 21.93 13.85 -37.36
C THR A 33 23.03 12.82 -37.20
N LYS A 34 22.93 11.66 -37.85
CA LYS A 34 24.02 10.66 -37.86
C LYS A 34 25.31 11.24 -38.46
N LYS A 35 25.24 11.90 -39.61
CA LYS A 35 26.40 12.59 -40.21
C LYS A 35 26.98 13.67 -39.30
N ALA A 36 26.12 14.44 -38.63
CA ALA A 36 26.58 15.42 -37.66
C ALA A 36 27.33 14.75 -36.49
N ARG A 37 26.85 13.62 -35.95
CA ARG A 37 27.56 12.84 -34.92
C ARG A 37 28.92 12.34 -35.42
N ASP A 38 29.01 11.88 -36.67
CA ASP A 38 30.29 11.45 -37.27
C ASP A 38 31.30 12.62 -37.33
N HIS A 39 30.86 13.80 -37.75
CA HIS A 39 31.70 15.01 -37.75
C HIS A 39 32.08 15.45 -36.32
N ILE A 40 31.21 15.26 -35.33
CA ILE A 40 31.53 15.50 -33.91
C ILE A 40 32.63 14.53 -33.44
N ALA A 41 32.54 13.25 -33.79
CA ALA A 41 33.53 12.24 -33.46
C ALA A 41 34.89 12.51 -34.12
N LEU A 42 34.89 13.15 -35.29
CA LEU A 42 36.09 13.59 -36.01
C LEU A 42 36.61 14.96 -35.56
N PHE A 43 36.07 15.55 -34.48
CA PHE A 43 36.42 16.89 -33.97
C PHE A 43 36.19 18.04 -34.97
N GLN A 44 35.35 17.82 -36.00
CA GLN A 44 35.03 18.78 -37.05
C GLN A 44 33.80 19.62 -36.68
N TYR A 45 33.97 20.46 -35.67
CA TYR A 45 32.86 21.17 -35.01
C TYR A 45 32.08 22.14 -35.90
N ASP A 46 32.75 22.83 -36.84
CA ASP A 46 32.07 23.79 -37.72
C ASP A 46 31.18 23.10 -38.77
N GLN A 47 31.65 21.95 -39.29
CA GLN A 47 30.87 21.13 -40.23
C GLN A 47 29.70 20.44 -39.51
N ALA A 48 29.96 19.91 -38.31
CA ALA A 48 28.90 19.40 -37.44
C ALA A 48 27.85 20.48 -37.14
N MET A 49 28.25 21.70 -36.82
CA MET A 49 27.32 22.81 -36.53
C MET A 49 26.46 23.19 -37.73
N ALA A 50 27.01 23.18 -38.94
CA ALA A 50 26.25 23.42 -40.17
C ALA A 50 25.17 22.34 -40.39
N LEU A 51 25.53 21.08 -40.22
CA LEU A 51 24.61 19.94 -40.32
C LEU A 51 23.57 19.95 -39.21
N LEU A 52 23.95 20.32 -37.98
CA LEU A 52 23.02 20.44 -36.85
C LEU A 52 22.03 21.59 -37.05
N LYS A 53 22.46 22.74 -37.56
CA LYS A 53 21.53 23.83 -37.94
C LYS A 53 20.54 23.37 -38.99
N GLN A 54 21.00 22.64 -40.01
CA GLN A 54 20.11 22.05 -41.00
C GLN A 54 19.14 21.05 -40.35
N ALA A 55 19.63 20.17 -39.47
CA ALA A 55 18.79 19.21 -38.75
C ALA A 55 17.72 19.89 -37.87
N THR A 56 18.09 20.96 -37.13
CA THR A 56 17.13 21.72 -36.30
C THR A 56 16.05 22.46 -37.11
N GLN A 57 16.32 22.79 -38.37
CA GLN A 57 15.35 23.40 -39.28
C GLN A 57 14.39 22.36 -39.87
N LEU A 58 14.91 21.16 -40.15
CA LEU A 58 14.12 20.06 -40.69
C LEU A 58 13.22 19.40 -39.64
N GLU A 59 13.70 19.29 -38.39
CA GLU A 59 12.94 18.74 -37.26
C GLU A 59 12.93 19.71 -36.06
N PRO A 60 12.03 20.70 -36.05
CA PRO A 60 11.92 21.65 -34.93
C PRO A 60 11.49 21.01 -33.60
N ASP A 61 10.86 19.84 -33.67
CA ASP A 61 10.29 19.13 -32.52
C ASP A 61 11.21 18.02 -31.97
N ASN A 62 12.30 17.68 -32.68
CA ASN A 62 13.27 16.68 -32.21
C ASN A 62 14.30 17.35 -31.28
N TRP A 63 14.44 16.87 -30.05
CA TRP A 63 15.35 17.43 -29.05
C TRP A 63 16.84 17.14 -29.32
N GLU A 64 17.15 16.05 -30.01
CA GLU A 64 18.52 15.54 -30.16
C GLU A 64 19.44 16.49 -30.96
N PRO A 65 19.05 17.03 -32.14
CA PRO A 65 19.87 18.00 -32.86
C PRO A 65 20.21 19.24 -32.03
N PHE A 66 19.26 19.72 -31.20
CA PHE A 66 19.48 20.86 -30.32
C PHE A 66 20.45 20.51 -29.19
N TYR A 67 20.34 19.31 -28.60
CA TYR A 67 21.29 18.84 -27.60
C TYR A 67 22.72 18.74 -28.16
N LEU A 68 22.88 18.09 -29.32
CA LEU A 68 24.18 17.97 -29.98
C LEU A 68 24.77 19.34 -30.35
N ALA A 69 23.95 20.27 -30.86
CA ALA A 69 24.40 21.63 -31.15
C ALA A 69 24.90 22.35 -29.89
N GLY A 70 24.16 22.22 -28.79
CA GLY A 70 24.56 22.73 -27.48
C GLY A 70 25.92 22.18 -27.03
N THR A 71 26.12 20.86 -27.09
CA THR A 71 27.40 20.23 -26.69
C THR A 71 28.58 20.66 -27.56
N VAL A 72 28.38 20.81 -28.88
CA VAL A 72 29.42 21.32 -29.80
C VAL A 72 29.80 22.74 -29.44
N LEU A 73 28.83 23.63 -29.15
CA LEU A 73 29.11 25.01 -28.73
C LEU A 73 29.85 25.08 -27.38
N LEU A 74 29.54 24.17 -26.45
CA LEU A 74 30.31 24.03 -25.21
C LEU A 74 31.78 23.68 -25.48
N ARG A 75 32.04 22.74 -26.40
CA ARG A 75 33.42 22.39 -26.83
C ARG A 75 34.13 23.55 -27.54
N GLN A 76 33.37 24.39 -28.25
CA GLN A 76 33.87 25.63 -28.86
C GLN A 76 34.05 26.79 -27.86
N LYS A 77 33.83 26.59 -26.55
CA LYS A 77 33.89 27.61 -25.50
C LYS A 77 32.93 28.80 -25.74
N LYS A 78 31.76 28.52 -26.32
CA LYS A 78 30.66 29.49 -26.54
C LYS A 78 29.46 29.19 -25.63
N PRO A 79 29.56 29.42 -24.31
CA PRO A 79 28.54 29.01 -23.34
C PRO A 79 27.19 29.72 -23.54
N VAL A 80 27.20 30.99 -23.95
CA VAL A 80 25.97 31.79 -24.14
C VAL A 80 25.14 31.29 -25.32
N GLU A 81 25.80 30.94 -26.43
CA GLU A 81 25.10 30.35 -27.58
C GLU A 81 24.62 28.93 -27.24
N ALA A 82 25.45 28.14 -26.54
CA ALA A 82 25.11 26.79 -26.10
C ALA A 82 23.86 26.75 -25.22
N GLU A 83 23.67 27.73 -24.33
CA GLU A 83 22.50 27.84 -23.45
C GLU A 83 21.20 27.80 -24.26
N SER A 84 21.12 28.59 -25.33
CA SER A 84 19.90 28.69 -26.15
C SER A 84 19.47 27.35 -26.75
N PHE A 85 20.44 26.56 -27.24
CA PHE A 85 20.19 25.24 -27.83
C PHE A 85 19.87 24.19 -26.75
N LEU A 86 20.57 24.19 -25.62
CA LEU A 86 20.33 23.24 -24.53
C LEU A 86 19.00 23.49 -23.82
N VAL A 87 18.60 24.75 -23.61
CA VAL A 87 17.28 25.11 -23.06
C VAL A 87 16.18 24.64 -24.01
N LYS A 88 16.35 24.82 -25.33
CA LYS A 88 15.38 24.31 -26.31
C LYS A 88 15.30 22.79 -26.30
N ALA A 89 16.43 22.10 -26.21
CA ALA A 89 16.47 20.64 -26.07
C ALA A 89 15.74 20.17 -24.80
N HIS A 90 15.94 20.86 -23.68
CA HIS A 90 15.28 20.53 -22.41
C HIS A 90 13.76 20.80 -22.42
N GLN A 91 13.31 21.84 -23.14
CA GLN A 91 11.88 22.10 -23.35
C GLN A 91 11.20 20.99 -24.18
N LEU A 92 11.92 20.46 -25.18
CA LEU A 92 11.41 19.39 -26.04
C LEU A 92 11.42 18.03 -25.33
N ASN A 93 12.44 17.75 -24.51
CA ASN A 93 12.49 16.56 -23.66
C ASN A 93 13.09 16.88 -22.28
N ASN A 94 12.21 17.03 -21.29
CA ASN A 94 12.60 17.40 -19.93
C ASN A 94 13.01 16.21 -19.04
N GLN A 95 12.78 14.97 -19.49
CA GLN A 95 13.11 13.75 -18.73
C GLN A 95 14.53 13.25 -19.01
N GLU A 96 15.13 13.70 -20.12
CA GLU A 96 16.45 13.20 -20.55
C GLU A 96 17.56 13.67 -19.62
N THR A 97 18.22 12.72 -18.96
CA THR A 97 19.19 13.03 -17.90
C THR A 97 20.46 13.68 -18.45
N ASP A 98 20.84 13.37 -19.68
CA ASP A 98 22.05 13.91 -20.30
C ASP A 98 21.90 15.39 -20.68
N ILE A 99 20.69 15.80 -21.09
CA ILE A 99 20.37 17.21 -21.33
C ILE A 99 20.40 17.98 -20.01
N GLN A 100 19.78 17.43 -18.97
CA GLN A 100 19.77 18.04 -17.63
C GLN A 100 21.19 18.21 -17.09
N LYS A 101 22.03 17.17 -17.17
CA LYS A 101 23.44 17.22 -16.75
C LYS A 101 24.24 18.24 -17.54
N ALA A 102 24.07 18.28 -18.87
CA ALA A 102 24.79 19.24 -19.73
C ALA A 102 24.41 20.70 -19.40
N LEU A 103 23.12 20.98 -19.21
CA LEU A 103 22.64 22.30 -18.84
C LEU A 103 23.04 22.67 -17.40
N GLY A 104 22.98 21.73 -16.47
CA GLY A 104 23.48 21.90 -15.10
C GLY A 104 24.98 22.21 -15.07
N ALA A 105 25.79 21.47 -15.81
CA ALA A 105 27.24 21.69 -15.91
C ALA A 105 27.59 23.05 -16.53
N LEU A 106 26.88 23.47 -17.58
CA LEU A 106 27.01 24.81 -18.16
C LEU A 106 26.80 25.90 -17.10
N TYR A 107 25.68 25.83 -16.37
CA TYR A 107 25.38 26.84 -15.34
C TYR A 107 26.34 26.79 -14.14
N ILE A 108 26.85 25.62 -13.76
CA ILE A 108 27.90 25.52 -12.73
C ILE A 108 29.17 26.24 -13.18
N ASN A 109 29.59 26.07 -14.44
CA ASN A 109 30.77 26.75 -14.96
C ASN A 109 30.56 28.28 -14.97
N MET A 110 29.39 28.75 -15.38
CA MET A 110 29.04 30.17 -15.30
C MET A 110 29.00 30.68 -13.85
N ALA A 111 28.55 29.85 -12.90
CA ALA A 111 28.61 30.17 -11.48
C ALA A 111 30.05 30.28 -10.96
N LYS A 112 30.94 29.36 -11.36
CA LYS A 112 32.38 29.42 -11.04
C LYS A 112 33.02 30.68 -11.61
N ASP A 113 32.71 31.05 -12.85
CA ASP A 113 33.22 32.27 -13.47
C ASP A 113 32.71 33.52 -12.73
N ALA A 114 31.44 33.54 -12.33
CA ALA A 114 30.88 34.63 -11.52
C ALA A 114 31.53 34.70 -10.12
N GLN A 115 31.83 33.56 -9.51
CA GLN A 115 32.55 33.48 -8.23
C GLN A 115 33.97 34.04 -8.34
N ASN A 116 34.72 33.60 -9.36
CA ASN A 116 36.08 34.07 -9.64
C ASN A 116 36.12 35.58 -9.93
N ALA A 117 35.05 36.10 -10.54
CA ALA A 117 34.86 37.53 -10.77
C ALA A 117 34.37 38.31 -9.53
N GLY A 118 34.20 37.68 -8.37
CA GLY A 118 33.74 38.33 -7.14
C GLY A 118 32.27 38.76 -7.17
N ARG A 119 31.43 38.10 -7.97
CA ARG A 119 30.00 38.42 -8.17
C ARG A 119 29.10 37.34 -7.54
N PRO A 120 28.88 37.35 -6.22
CA PRO A 120 28.15 36.29 -5.52
C PRO A 120 26.66 36.22 -5.85
N ALA A 121 26.04 37.35 -6.24
CA ALA A 121 24.63 37.38 -6.65
C ALA A 121 24.39 36.62 -7.97
N GLU A 122 25.23 36.89 -8.97
CA GLU A 122 25.19 36.18 -10.27
C GLU A 122 25.53 34.69 -10.08
N MET A 123 26.52 34.37 -9.24
CA MET A 123 26.86 32.99 -8.89
C MET A 123 25.64 32.23 -8.35
N ASN A 124 24.92 32.79 -7.37
CA ASN A 124 23.72 32.15 -6.81
C ASN A 124 22.58 32.03 -7.83
N GLU A 125 22.45 32.98 -8.75
CA GLU A 125 21.48 32.88 -9.85
C GLU A 125 21.79 31.71 -10.79
N TYR A 126 23.07 31.57 -11.19
CA TYR A 126 23.49 30.44 -12.01
C TYR A 126 23.38 29.10 -11.28
N LEU A 127 23.72 29.04 -9.99
CA LEU A 127 23.49 27.85 -9.17
C LEU A 127 22.00 27.48 -9.10
N LEU A 128 21.09 28.45 -8.96
CA LEU A 128 19.65 28.19 -9.00
C LEU A 128 19.21 27.66 -10.37
N LYS A 129 19.71 28.24 -11.48
CA LYS A 129 19.45 27.72 -12.83
C LYS A 129 19.97 26.29 -12.98
N ALA A 130 21.14 25.98 -12.44
CA ALA A 130 21.71 24.62 -12.43
C ALA A 130 20.82 23.64 -11.64
N CYS A 131 20.37 24.02 -10.44
CA CYS A 131 19.48 23.22 -9.61
C CYS A 131 18.12 22.93 -10.27
N ARG A 132 17.56 23.91 -11.00
CA ARG A 132 16.29 23.72 -11.73
C ARG A 132 16.45 22.89 -13.00
N ALA A 133 17.59 23.02 -13.69
CA ALA A 133 17.91 22.23 -14.87
C ALA A 133 18.24 20.77 -14.51
N TYR A 134 18.94 20.55 -13.40
CA TYR A 134 19.31 19.24 -12.89
C TYR A 134 18.96 19.09 -11.40
N PRO A 135 17.69 18.84 -11.06
CA PRO A 135 17.24 18.68 -9.68
C PRO A 135 17.93 17.55 -8.92
N SER A 136 18.42 16.53 -9.62
CA SER A 136 19.16 15.40 -9.04
C SER A 136 20.59 15.74 -8.62
N GLY A 137 21.06 16.97 -8.88
CA GLY A 137 22.36 17.47 -8.44
C GLY A 137 22.37 17.87 -6.97
N THR A 138 22.36 16.90 -6.06
CA THR A 138 22.19 17.11 -4.60
C THR A 138 23.29 17.96 -3.96
N LYS A 139 24.52 17.89 -4.48
CA LYS A 139 25.61 18.76 -4.03
C LYS A 139 25.40 20.23 -4.39
N ILE A 140 24.82 20.50 -5.56
CA ILE A 140 24.53 21.87 -6.04
C ILE A 140 23.49 22.52 -5.13
N TRP A 141 22.45 21.75 -4.79
CA TRP A 141 21.43 22.16 -3.82
C TRP A 141 22.05 22.49 -2.46
N GLN A 142 22.90 21.63 -1.92
CA GLN A 142 23.57 21.89 -0.66
C GLN A 142 24.32 23.24 -0.69
N THR A 143 25.17 23.47 -1.69
CA THR A 143 25.98 24.69 -1.81
C THR A 143 25.11 25.95 -1.95
N LEU A 144 24.07 25.91 -2.79
CA LEU A 144 23.16 27.04 -2.99
C LEU A 144 22.42 27.38 -1.68
N LEU A 145 21.91 26.37 -0.98
CA LEU A 145 21.18 26.55 0.27
C LEU A 145 22.08 27.10 1.38
N GLU A 146 23.32 26.64 1.49
CA GLU A 146 24.31 27.17 2.44
C GLU A 146 24.62 28.65 2.16
N ASN A 147 24.73 29.03 0.89
CA ASN A 147 24.96 30.43 0.50
C ASN A 147 23.76 31.32 0.84
N TRP A 148 22.54 30.89 0.48
CA TRP A 148 21.33 31.61 0.86
C TRP A 148 21.16 31.69 2.37
N TRP A 149 21.52 30.64 3.10
CA TRP A 149 21.50 30.65 4.56
C TRP A 149 22.42 31.72 5.14
N LYS A 150 23.68 31.79 4.67
CA LYS A 150 24.66 32.81 5.08
C LYS A 150 24.18 34.23 4.77
N ASN A 151 23.45 34.42 3.68
CA ASN A 151 22.91 35.72 3.25
C ASN A 151 21.55 36.09 3.87
N ASN A 152 21.00 35.27 4.78
CA ASN A 152 19.65 35.43 5.35
C ASN A 152 18.49 35.36 4.32
N GLU A 153 18.68 34.67 3.19
CA GLU A 153 17.70 34.52 2.11
C GLU A 153 16.78 33.29 2.33
N PHE A 154 16.17 33.17 3.52
CA PHE A 154 15.41 31.98 3.93
C PHE A 154 14.15 31.72 3.09
N GLU A 155 13.51 32.76 2.57
CA GLU A 155 12.32 32.62 1.71
C GLU A 155 12.63 31.82 0.44
N LYS A 156 13.80 32.03 -0.17
CA LYS A 156 14.21 31.30 -1.36
C LYS A 156 14.45 29.82 -1.05
N ILE A 157 15.04 29.52 0.12
CA ILE A 157 15.24 28.15 0.61
C ILE A 157 13.90 27.41 0.71
N LYS A 158 12.89 28.05 1.30
CA LYS A 158 11.54 27.45 1.47
C LYS A 158 10.85 27.19 0.14
N GLN A 159 10.92 28.15 -0.80
CA GLN A 159 10.28 28.05 -2.12
C GLN A 159 10.78 26.85 -2.93
N GLU A 160 12.08 26.55 -2.84
CA GLU A 160 12.70 25.49 -3.63
C GLU A 160 12.70 24.11 -2.93
N GLY A 161 12.38 24.05 -1.63
CA GLY A 161 12.44 22.81 -0.84
C GLY A 161 11.64 21.64 -1.43
N ASP A 162 10.44 21.91 -1.94
CA ASP A 162 9.59 20.86 -2.54
C ASP A 162 10.15 20.33 -3.87
N LEU A 163 10.88 21.15 -4.62
CA LEU A 163 11.54 20.73 -5.86
C LEU A 163 12.67 19.73 -5.56
N ILE A 164 13.40 19.93 -4.46
CA ILE A 164 14.46 19.01 -4.01
C ILE A 164 13.88 17.61 -3.76
N ILE A 165 12.76 17.50 -3.05
CA ILE A 165 12.12 16.20 -2.79
C ILE A 165 11.64 15.55 -4.10
N LYS A 166 10.96 16.32 -4.97
CA LYS A 166 10.41 15.80 -6.23
C LYS A 166 11.50 15.33 -7.20
N GLY A 167 12.57 16.10 -7.33
CA GLY A 167 13.69 15.81 -8.22
C GLY A 167 14.62 14.68 -7.75
N ASN A 168 14.49 14.25 -6.49
CA ASN A 168 15.35 13.26 -5.86
C ASN A 168 14.56 12.07 -5.28
N ALA A 169 13.40 11.74 -5.85
CA ALA A 169 12.59 10.61 -5.39
C ALA A 169 13.38 9.28 -5.39
N ILE A 170 14.15 9.03 -6.45
CA ILE A 170 15.01 7.84 -6.57
C ILE A 170 16.10 7.84 -5.48
N ALA A 171 16.76 8.97 -5.24
CA ALA A 171 17.80 9.08 -4.21
C ALA A 171 17.22 8.91 -2.78
N LEU A 172 16.00 9.41 -2.53
CA LEU A 172 15.28 9.19 -1.27
C LEU A 172 14.88 7.74 -1.07
N GLU A 173 14.56 7.02 -2.15
CA GLU A 173 14.35 5.57 -2.09
C GLU A 173 15.67 4.86 -1.80
N GLN A 174 16.75 5.21 -2.51
CA GLN A 174 18.12 4.67 -2.39
C GLN A 174 18.80 4.95 -1.04
N ALA A 175 18.37 6.00 -0.34
CA ALA A 175 18.69 6.28 1.06
C ALA A 175 20.19 6.39 1.40
N ASP A 176 21.05 6.71 0.43
CA ASP A 176 22.51 6.78 0.59
C ASP A 176 23.15 8.13 0.24
N ASP A 177 22.34 9.18 0.02
CA ASP A 177 22.86 10.52 -0.36
C ASP A 177 23.03 11.47 0.84
N LYS A 178 24.28 11.64 1.30
CA LYS A 178 24.65 12.57 2.37
C LYS A 178 24.31 14.04 2.05
N ASN A 179 24.54 14.48 0.81
CA ASN A 179 24.36 15.89 0.44
C ASN A 179 22.87 16.25 0.40
N LEU A 180 22.03 15.32 -0.06
CA LEU A 180 20.58 15.47 -0.01
C LEU A 180 20.07 15.58 1.42
N GLN A 181 20.61 14.76 2.34
CA GLN A 181 20.27 14.84 3.76
C GLN A 181 20.62 16.22 4.34
N ALA A 182 21.81 16.74 4.05
CA ALA A 182 22.24 18.07 4.48
C ALA A 182 21.35 19.18 3.90
N ALA A 183 21.04 19.12 2.60
CA ALA A 183 20.15 20.09 1.94
C ALA A 183 18.76 20.14 2.59
N LEU A 184 18.15 18.97 2.84
CA LEU A 184 16.83 18.88 3.48
C LEU A 184 16.85 19.37 4.93
N ILE A 185 17.95 19.17 5.66
CA ILE A 185 18.13 19.73 7.00
C ILE A 185 18.16 21.27 6.94
N ILE A 186 18.85 21.87 5.97
CA ILE A 186 18.87 23.34 5.79
C ILE A 186 17.47 23.89 5.48
N VAL A 187 16.70 23.21 4.62
CA VAL A 187 15.31 23.58 4.34
C VAL A 187 14.47 23.51 5.61
N SER A 188 14.60 22.43 6.40
CA SER A 188 13.91 22.33 7.69
C SER A 188 14.27 23.46 8.64
N ARG A 189 15.54 23.89 8.68
CA ARG A 189 15.97 25.01 9.54
C ARG A 189 15.29 26.31 9.17
N ALA A 190 15.11 26.55 7.87
CA ALA A 190 14.45 27.77 7.38
C ALA A 190 13.00 27.85 7.86
N PHE A 191 12.24 26.74 7.76
CA PHE A 191 10.87 26.66 8.28
C PHE A 191 10.82 26.76 9.82
N TYR A 192 11.75 26.10 10.51
CA TYR A 192 11.83 26.16 11.99
C TYR A 192 12.04 27.59 12.52
N ARG A 193 12.83 28.41 11.82
CA ARG A 193 13.10 29.81 12.20
C ARG A 193 11.83 30.66 12.24
N GLU A 194 10.85 30.36 11.39
CA GLU A 194 9.56 31.05 11.32
C GLU A 194 8.46 30.41 12.18
N ASN A 195 8.82 29.40 12.98
CA ASN A 195 7.89 28.59 13.76
C ASN A 195 6.89 27.77 12.91
N ASP A 196 7.16 27.56 11.62
CA ASP A 196 6.43 26.57 10.82
C ASP A 196 7.01 25.17 11.10
N PHE A 197 6.59 24.61 12.24
CA PHE A 197 7.06 23.30 12.68
C PHE A 197 6.57 22.16 11.78
N ALA A 198 5.41 22.31 11.12
CA ALA A 198 4.82 21.26 10.29
C ALA A 198 5.64 21.05 9.01
N SER A 199 5.98 22.14 8.32
CA SER A 199 6.86 22.07 7.16
C SER A 199 8.28 21.65 7.56
N ALA A 200 8.79 22.13 8.69
CA ALA A 200 10.11 21.71 9.17
C ALA A 200 10.17 20.19 9.44
N GLU A 201 9.16 19.62 10.11
CA GLU A 201 9.08 18.18 10.35
C GLU A 201 8.96 17.37 9.04
N LYS A 202 8.20 17.88 8.05
CA LYS A 202 8.11 17.26 6.71
C LYS A 202 9.49 17.05 6.08
N PHE A 203 10.34 18.09 6.08
CA PHE A 203 11.68 18.02 5.48
C PHE A 203 12.66 17.19 6.33
N LEU A 204 12.58 17.25 7.67
CA LEU A 204 13.38 16.34 8.53
C LEU A 204 12.99 14.88 8.36
N ASN A 205 11.71 14.59 8.19
CA ASN A 205 11.25 13.22 7.94
C ASN A 205 11.77 12.72 6.58
N ALA A 206 11.78 13.58 5.55
CA ALA A 206 12.44 13.26 4.29
C ALA A 206 13.95 13.01 4.48
N ALA A 207 14.65 13.87 5.23
CA ALA A 207 16.07 13.68 5.54
C ALA A 207 16.35 12.38 6.32
N SER A 208 15.44 12.00 7.23
CA SER A 208 15.55 10.77 8.04
C SER A 208 15.42 9.48 7.23
N ARG A 209 14.89 9.54 6.00
CA ARG A 209 14.85 8.38 5.11
C ARG A 209 16.24 7.97 4.66
N ILE A 210 17.18 8.90 4.65
CA ILE A 210 18.57 8.69 4.25
C ILE A 210 19.36 8.12 5.43
N ARG A 211 20.00 6.97 5.21
CA ARG A 211 20.72 6.19 6.23
C ARG A 211 22.16 6.66 6.37
N HIS A 212 22.35 7.96 6.55
CA HIS A 212 23.63 8.55 6.94
C HIS A 212 23.53 9.06 8.38
N ALA A 213 24.48 8.67 9.23
CA ALA A 213 24.55 9.15 10.61
C ALA A 213 24.83 10.66 10.64
N ASN A 214 23.92 11.44 11.21
CA ASN A 214 24.05 12.89 11.26
C ASN A 214 23.51 13.41 12.59
N ASP A 215 24.41 13.86 13.46
CA ASP A 215 24.06 14.33 14.82
C ASP A 215 23.16 15.57 14.78
N GLU A 216 23.34 16.43 13.77
CA GLU A 216 22.52 17.64 13.60
C GLU A 216 21.06 17.27 13.32
N LEU A 217 20.80 16.18 12.57
CA LEU A 217 19.45 15.70 12.30
C LEU A 217 18.72 15.32 13.59
N PHE A 218 19.41 14.59 14.49
CA PHE A 218 18.84 14.15 15.76
C PHE A 218 18.63 15.32 16.74
N ALA A 219 19.61 16.22 16.83
CA ALA A 219 19.51 17.44 17.64
C ALA A 219 18.31 18.29 17.19
N MET A 220 18.20 18.52 15.89
CA MET A 220 17.12 19.31 15.32
C MET A 220 15.75 18.70 15.58
N ARG A 221 15.59 17.40 15.36
CA ARG A 221 14.30 16.72 15.63
C ARG A 221 13.86 16.90 17.08
N ARG A 222 14.79 16.83 18.03
CA ARG A 222 14.51 17.06 19.46
C ARG A 222 14.10 18.52 19.72
N GLU A 223 14.83 19.47 19.16
CA GLU A 223 14.54 20.91 19.30
C GLU A 223 13.17 21.27 18.72
N ILE A 224 12.84 20.82 17.50
CA ILE A 224 11.55 21.06 16.86
C ILE A 224 10.42 20.49 17.72
N ARG A 225 10.56 19.25 18.21
CA ARG A 225 9.54 18.64 19.08
C ARG A 225 9.34 19.46 20.36
N ASN A 226 10.42 19.80 21.05
CA ASN A 226 10.34 20.54 22.32
C ASN A 226 9.70 21.93 22.13
N LYS A 227 10.14 22.67 21.11
CA LYS A 227 9.62 24.03 20.84
C LYS A 227 8.19 23.99 20.32
N SER A 228 7.85 23.03 19.46
CA SER A 228 6.48 22.83 18.99
C SER A 228 5.54 22.45 20.15
N GLU A 229 5.99 21.63 21.09
CA GLU A 229 5.22 21.29 22.30
C GLU A 229 5.00 22.51 23.19
N GLN A 230 6.03 23.33 23.41
CA GLN A 230 5.92 24.58 24.18
C GLN A 230 4.94 25.58 23.53
N GLU A 231 5.03 25.81 22.21
CA GLU A 231 4.12 26.72 21.52
C GLU A 231 2.69 26.19 21.50
N ARG A 232 2.49 24.89 21.28
CA ARG A 232 1.17 24.27 21.36
C ARG A 232 0.55 24.44 22.74
N GLN A 233 1.35 24.24 23.80
CA GLN A 233 0.88 24.40 25.17
C GLN A 233 0.37 25.82 25.42
N LYS A 234 1.09 26.85 24.95
CA LYS A 234 0.63 28.26 25.02
C LYS A 234 -0.68 28.48 24.29
N VAL A 235 -0.86 27.89 23.11
CA VAL A 235 -2.11 27.99 22.33
C VAL A 235 -3.28 27.32 23.06
N VAL A 236 -3.04 26.15 23.65
CA VAL A 236 -4.06 25.44 24.45
C VAL A 236 -4.43 26.24 25.70
N GLU A 237 -3.45 26.82 26.40
CA GLU A 237 -3.71 27.70 27.56
C GLU A 237 -4.47 28.97 27.17
N ALA A 238 -4.15 29.57 26.02
CA ALA A 238 -4.92 30.68 25.46
C ALA A 238 -6.36 30.28 25.12
N ALA A 239 -6.55 29.08 24.56
CA ALA A 239 -7.88 28.55 24.28
C ALA A 239 -8.70 28.34 25.56
N GLU A 240 -8.08 27.83 26.63
CA GLU A 240 -8.73 27.69 27.94
C GLU A 240 -9.11 29.04 28.55
N LYS A 241 -8.27 30.07 28.37
CA LYS A 241 -8.61 31.43 28.78
C LYS A 241 -9.86 31.94 28.06
N TYR A 242 -9.93 31.81 26.73
CA TYR A 242 -11.11 32.23 25.97
C TYR A 242 -12.36 31.41 26.29
N TYR A 243 -12.19 30.13 26.59
CA TYR A 243 -13.27 29.28 27.09
C TYR A 243 -13.84 29.80 28.42
N ASN A 244 -12.97 30.14 29.38
CA ASN A 244 -13.38 30.71 30.67
C ASN A 244 -14.03 32.10 30.53
N GLU A 245 -13.66 32.87 29.50
CA GLU A 245 -14.30 34.14 29.14
C GLU A 245 -15.66 33.97 28.42
N GLY A 246 -16.08 32.73 28.12
CA GLY A 246 -17.32 32.42 27.39
C GLY A 246 -17.24 32.63 25.88
N ASN A 247 -16.04 32.84 25.33
CA ASN A 247 -15.82 32.99 23.89
C ASN A 247 -15.49 31.63 23.24
N TYR A 248 -16.51 30.78 23.14
CA TYR A 248 -16.37 29.42 22.62
C TYR A 248 -15.83 29.36 21.18
N GLY A 249 -16.18 30.33 20.34
CA GLY A 249 -15.71 30.39 18.94
C GLY A 249 -14.19 30.53 18.85
N LYS A 250 -13.61 31.51 19.56
CA LYS A 250 -12.16 31.71 19.60
C LYS A 250 -11.43 30.54 20.29
N ALA A 251 -12.02 29.96 21.33
CA ALA A 251 -11.44 28.81 22.01
C ALA A 251 -11.34 27.59 21.06
N LEU A 252 -12.39 27.31 20.28
CA LEU A 252 -12.36 26.23 19.28
C LEU A 252 -11.39 26.52 18.13
N GLU A 253 -11.26 27.77 17.69
CA GLU A 253 -10.29 28.18 16.67
C GLU A 253 -8.84 27.90 17.13
N LEU A 254 -8.48 28.31 18.35
CA LEU A 254 -7.16 28.04 18.91
C LEU A 254 -6.91 26.54 19.14
N LEU A 255 -7.91 25.77 19.59
CA LEU A 255 -7.76 24.31 19.69
C LEU A 255 -7.61 23.64 18.32
N ASN A 256 -8.25 24.17 17.27
CA ASN A 256 -8.02 23.71 15.88
C ASN A 256 -6.61 24.02 15.40
N GLU A 257 -6.06 25.16 15.78
CA GLU A 257 -4.67 25.51 15.51
C GLU A 257 -3.71 24.57 16.25
N ALA A 258 -3.92 24.35 17.55
CA ALA A 258 -3.12 23.43 18.37
C ALA A 258 -3.14 21.97 17.88
N GLU A 259 -4.27 21.51 17.33
CA GLU A 259 -4.41 20.17 16.74
C GLU A 259 -3.56 19.99 15.47
N LYS A 260 -3.42 21.05 14.66
CA LYS A 260 -2.62 21.02 13.43
C LYS A 260 -1.11 21.09 13.69
N MET A 261 -0.70 21.46 14.90
CA MET A 261 0.72 21.52 15.25
C MET A 261 1.33 20.12 15.38
N PRO A 262 2.59 19.90 14.96
CA PRO A 262 3.30 18.61 15.04
C PRO A 262 3.27 17.98 16.44
N GLY A 263 2.97 16.69 16.56
CA GLY A 263 2.98 15.99 17.86
C GLY A 263 1.80 16.33 18.79
N ALA A 264 0.68 16.80 18.24
CA ALA A 264 -0.53 17.08 19.00
C ALA A 264 -1.11 15.82 19.62
N ARG A 265 -1.50 15.89 20.90
CA ARG A 265 -2.29 14.84 21.54
C ARG A 265 -3.75 15.00 21.10
N VAL A 266 -4.04 14.50 19.90
CA VAL A 266 -5.34 14.65 19.24
C VAL A 266 -6.50 14.25 20.16
N GLY A 267 -6.33 13.18 20.95
CA GLY A 267 -7.34 12.75 21.94
C GLY A 267 -7.64 13.80 23.01
N GLU A 268 -6.62 14.36 23.66
CA GLU A 268 -6.81 15.38 24.72
C GLU A 268 -7.41 16.68 24.16
N ILE A 269 -6.98 17.09 22.95
CA ILE A 269 -7.52 18.29 22.30
C ILE A 269 -8.96 18.06 21.84
N ALA A 270 -9.28 16.88 21.29
CA ALA A 270 -10.63 16.52 20.89
C ALA A 270 -11.59 16.47 22.09
N GLU A 271 -11.15 15.94 23.23
CA GLU A 271 -11.95 15.94 24.46
C GLU A 271 -12.26 17.37 24.92
N LYS A 272 -11.27 18.27 24.89
CA LYS A 272 -11.48 19.69 25.21
C LYS A 272 -12.45 20.36 24.23
N LYS A 273 -12.32 20.08 22.92
CA LYS A 273 -13.24 20.60 21.90
C LYS A 273 -14.66 20.10 22.11
N GLU A 274 -14.83 18.79 22.32
CA GLU A 274 -16.16 18.20 22.57
C GLU A 274 -16.80 18.84 23.80
N ARG A 275 -16.04 19.04 24.88
CA ARG A 275 -16.51 19.75 26.07
C ARG A 275 -17.00 21.17 25.73
N ILE A 276 -16.21 21.93 24.98
CA ILE A 276 -16.55 23.31 24.58
C ILE A 276 -17.77 23.35 23.66
N GLU A 277 -17.84 22.48 22.65
CA GLU A 277 -18.97 22.39 21.72
C GLU A 277 -20.25 21.98 22.43
N ARG A 278 -20.14 21.02 23.35
CA ARG A 278 -21.24 20.55 24.19
C ARG A 278 -21.82 21.69 25.01
N GLU A 279 -20.97 22.50 25.65
CA GLU A 279 -21.38 23.65 26.45
C GLU A 279 -21.91 24.81 25.59
N ALA A 280 -21.28 25.08 24.45
CA ALA A 280 -21.74 26.10 23.50
C ALA A 280 -23.14 25.77 22.96
N LYS A 281 -23.39 24.51 22.58
CA LYS A 281 -24.70 24.03 22.12
C LYS A 281 -25.75 24.09 23.22
N LEU A 282 -25.38 23.74 24.46
CA LEU A 282 -26.25 23.87 25.61
C LEU A 282 -26.68 25.33 25.81
N LYS A 283 -25.72 26.27 25.87
CA LYS A 283 -26.01 27.71 26.05
C LYS A 283 -26.83 28.28 24.91
N GLN A 284 -26.55 27.91 23.65
CA GLN A 284 -27.32 28.34 22.49
C GLN A 284 -28.78 27.84 22.55
N SER A 285 -28.98 26.58 22.90
CA SER A 285 -30.32 25.97 22.98
C SER A 285 -31.12 26.54 24.15
N LEU A 286 -30.47 26.81 25.28
CA LEU A 286 -31.07 27.52 26.42
C LEU A 286 -31.52 28.92 26.03
N ALA A 287 -30.68 29.69 25.33
CA ALA A 287 -31.04 31.03 24.85
C ALA A 287 -32.24 30.99 23.91
N ARG A 288 -32.30 30.02 22.98
CA ARG A 288 -33.44 29.82 22.08
C ARG A 288 -34.72 29.47 22.83
N SER A 289 -34.65 28.62 23.85
CA SER A 289 -35.78 28.33 24.73
C SER A 289 -36.25 29.57 25.48
N ASP A 290 -35.32 30.38 26.01
CA ASP A 290 -35.63 31.62 26.70
C ASP A 290 -36.29 32.63 25.75
N ASP A 291 -35.89 32.69 24.47
CA ASP A 291 -36.53 33.49 23.41
C ASP A 291 -37.96 33.03 23.10
N LEU A 292 -38.18 31.73 22.95
CA LEU A 292 -39.52 31.15 22.73
C LEU A 292 -40.45 31.42 23.93
N SER A 293 -39.89 31.36 25.14
CA SER A 293 -40.60 31.69 26.37
C SER A 293 -40.99 33.17 26.40
N ARG A 294 -40.09 34.08 25.99
CA ARG A 294 -40.39 35.51 25.85
C ARG A 294 -41.43 35.81 24.76
N ALA A 295 -41.49 35.00 23.71
CA ALA A 295 -42.48 35.10 22.64
C ALA A 295 -43.86 34.51 23.01
N GLY A 296 -44.05 33.96 24.22
CA GLY A 296 -45.30 33.36 24.67
C GLY A 296 -45.60 31.98 24.08
N LYS A 297 -44.63 31.36 23.39
CA LYS A 297 -44.75 30.04 22.75
C LYS A 297 -44.34 28.92 23.71
N PHE A 298 -45.05 28.80 24.83
CA PHE A 298 -44.65 27.91 25.93
C PHE A 298 -44.67 26.41 25.56
N GLU A 299 -45.55 25.99 24.64
CA GLU A 299 -45.59 24.59 24.16
C GLU A 299 -44.36 24.24 23.32
N GLU A 300 -43.88 25.16 22.46
CA GLU A 300 -42.65 24.99 21.67
C GLU A 300 -41.41 25.03 22.59
N ALA A 301 -41.37 25.96 23.54
CA ALA A 301 -40.30 26.05 24.54
C ALA A 301 -40.23 24.79 25.44
N LEU A 302 -41.37 24.21 25.82
CA LEU A 302 -41.42 22.97 26.58
C LEU A 302 -40.82 21.79 25.80
N GLY A 303 -41.14 21.68 24.51
CA GLY A 303 -40.57 20.64 23.65
C GLY A 303 -39.05 20.71 23.58
N GLU A 304 -38.50 21.90 23.28
CA GLU A 304 -37.05 22.13 23.21
C GLU A 304 -36.36 21.85 24.56
N LEU A 305 -36.95 22.25 25.70
CA LEU A 305 -36.39 21.96 27.03
C LEU A 305 -36.48 20.48 27.43
N GLN A 306 -37.51 19.74 26.97
CA GLN A 306 -37.61 18.30 27.21
C GLN A 306 -36.56 17.52 26.42
N GLU A 307 -36.33 17.90 25.16
CA GLU A 307 -35.24 17.35 24.34
C GLU A 307 -33.88 17.67 24.97
N LEU A 308 -33.69 18.91 25.44
CA LEU A 308 -32.48 19.32 26.14
C LEU A 308 -32.27 18.56 27.46
N ALA A 309 -33.33 18.33 28.24
CA ALA A 309 -33.25 17.59 29.50
C ALA A 309 -32.92 16.10 29.27
N ALA A 310 -33.39 15.52 28.16
CA ALA A 310 -33.02 14.16 27.76
C ALA A 310 -31.55 14.06 27.32
N ALA A 311 -31.05 15.08 26.61
CA ALA A 311 -29.66 15.14 26.15
C ALA A 311 -28.66 15.50 27.27
N TYR A 312 -29.10 16.29 28.26
CA TYR A 312 -28.27 16.83 29.34
C TYR A 312 -28.91 16.61 30.73
N PRO A 313 -29.09 15.36 31.19
CA PRO A 313 -29.86 15.04 32.39
C PRO A 313 -29.21 15.51 33.71
N ALA A 314 -27.90 15.79 33.70
CA ALA A 314 -27.15 16.24 34.87
C ALA A 314 -27.15 17.77 35.05
N GLU A 315 -27.63 18.53 34.07
CA GLU A 315 -27.57 20.00 34.10
C GLU A 315 -28.73 20.62 34.88
N GLU A 316 -28.43 21.19 36.05
CA GLU A 316 -29.43 21.79 36.94
C GLU A 316 -30.14 22.99 36.29
N GLU A 317 -29.43 23.77 35.45
CA GLU A 317 -29.95 24.92 34.70
C GLU A 317 -31.11 24.54 33.76
N VAL A 318 -31.08 23.33 33.20
CA VAL A 318 -32.13 22.79 32.32
C VAL A 318 -33.33 22.36 33.14
N SER A 319 -33.09 21.62 34.24
CA SER A 319 -34.15 21.10 35.10
C SER A 319 -35.00 22.21 35.74
N THR A 320 -34.35 23.31 36.12
CA THR A 320 -35.01 24.46 36.76
C THR A 320 -35.90 25.21 35.77
N ARG A 321 -35.43 25.45 34.53
CA ARG A 321 -36.23 26.04 33.45
C ARG A 321 -37.37 25.14 33.03
N LEU A 322 -37.12 23.84 32.88
CA LEU A 322 -38.14 22.85 32.51
C LEU A 322 -39.31 22.85 33.50
N LYS A 323 -39.03 22.85 34.82
CA LYS A 323 -40.06 22.95 35.86
C LYS A 323 -40.91 24.21 35.73
N LYS A 324 -40.27 25.37 35.51
CA LYS A 324 -40.97 26.66 35.34
C LYS A 324 -41.91 26.63 34.14
N ILE A 325 -41.43 26.20 32.97
CA ILE A 325 -42.23 26.16 31.74
C ILE A 325 -43.33 25.10 31.80
N THR A 326 -43.05 23.92 32.37
CA THR A 326 -44.05 22.85 32.55
C THR A 326 -45.22 23.35 33.38
N THR A 327 -44.94 24.02 34.51
CA THR A 327 -45.98 24.61 35.38
C THR A 327 -46.85 25.62 34.62
N GLN A 328 -46.24 26.41 33.73
CA GLN A 328 -46.97 27.40 32.93
C GLN A 328 -47.86 26.72 31.88
N VAL A 329 -47.35 25.72 31.16
CA VAL A 329 -48.13 24.96 30.17
C VAL A 329 -49.28 24.20 30.80
N GLU A 330 -49.10 23.64 32.00
CA GLU A 330 -50.18 22.97 32.73
C GLU A 330 -51.33 23.91 33.10
N LYS A 331 -51.03 25.15 33.51
CA LYS A 331 -52.04 26.19 33.75
C LYS A 331 -52.82 26.50 32.47
N ASP A 332 -52.12 26.73 31.36
CA ASP A 332 -52.74 27.05 30.07
C ASP A 332 -53.63 25.90 29.56
N ARG A 333 -53.19 24.64 29.75
CA ARG A 333 -53.96 23.44 29.39
C ARG A 333 -55.19 23.25 30.27
N ALA A 334 -55.08 23.48 31.59
CA ALA A 334 -56.20 23.37 32.51
C ALA A 334 -57.32 24.37 32.17
N GLU A 335 -56.96 25.58 31.75
CA GLU A 335 -57.92 26.60 31.33
C GLU A 335 -58.62 26.21 30.01
N LYS A 336 -57.87 25.76 29.00
CA LYS A 336 -58.45 25.22 27.74
C LYS A 336 -59.37 24.02 28.00
N ALA A 337 -58.99 23.11 28.90
CA ALA A 337 -59.79 21.93 29.22
C ALA A 337 -61.12 22.27 29.90
N ARG A 338 -61.15 23.27 30.79
CA ARG A 338 -62.40 23.76 31.41
C ARG A 338 -63.42 24.23 30.37
N VAL A 339 -62.96 24.94 29.35
CA VAL A 339 -63.83 25.44 28.26
C VAL A 339 -64.38 24.29 27.41
N ASN A 340 -63.55 23.28 27.11
CA ASN A 340 -63.95 22.14 26.27
C ASN A 340 -64.94 21.18 26.97
N VAL A 341 -64.80 20.96 28.28
CA VAL A 341 -65.72 20.07 29.04
C VAL A 341 -67.15 20.60 29.01
N ALA A 342 -67.34 21.92 29.14
CA ALA A 342 -68.66 22.55 29.11
C ALA A 342 -69.38 22.34 27.75
N GLN A 343 -68.65 22.37 26.64
CA GLN A 343 -69.22 22.17 25.29
C GLN A 343 -69.58 20.71 24.99
N ILE A 344 -68.89 19.74 25.61
CA ILE A 344 -69.13 18.30 25.39
C ILE A 344 -70.38 17.83 26.12
N GLU A 345 -70.66 18.38 27.30
CA GLU A 345 -71.77 17.95 28.16
C GLU A 345 -73.16 18.29 27.58
N GLU A 346 -73.26 19.43 26.89
CA GLU A 346 -74.48 19.87 26.22
C GLU A 346 -74.81 18.99 24.99
N LYS A 347 -73.79 18.65 24.17
CA LYS A 347 -73.97 17.78 22.99
C LYS A 347 -74.34 16.35 23.38
N LYS A 348 -73.82 15.82 24.49
CA LYS A 348 -74.12 14.45 24.96
C LYS A 348 -75.60 14.24 25.28
N LYS A 349 -76.27 15.21 25.92
CA LYS A 349 -77.68 15.08 26.30
C LYS A 349 -78.62 14.95 25.10
N LEU A 350 -78.35 15.69 24.03
CA LEU A 350 -79.16 15.65 22.80
C LEU A 350 -78.96 14.34 22.01
N ILE A 351 -77.71 13.86 21.96
CA ILE A 351 -77.36 12.60 21.29
C ILE A 351 -77.97 11.40 22.01
N GLU A 352 -77.96 11.37 23.35
CA GLU A 352 -78.51 10.27 24.14
C GLU A 352 -80.02 10.06 23.91
N LEU A 353 -80.77 11.16 23.78
CA LEU A 353 -82.23 11.11 23.57
C LEU A 353 -82.58 10.61 22.17
N ASN A 354 -81.88 11.09 21.14
CA ASN A 354 -82.04 10.62 19.76
C ASN A 354 -81.64 9.15 19.60
N ARG A 355 -80.54 8.74 20.25
CA ARG A 355 -80.10 7.34 20.25
C ARG A 355 -81.17 6.41 20.83
N ARG A 356 -81.87 6.82 21.89
CA ARG A 356 -82.94 6.02 22.49
C ARG A 356 -84.12 5.85 21.54
N PHE A 357 -84.54 6.91 20.85
CA PHE A 357 -85.60 6.83 19.85
C PHE A 357 -85.22 5.92 18.66
N ASP A 358 -84.02 6.11 18.11
CA ASP A 358 -83.54 5.31 16.97
C ASP A 358 -83.36 3.84 17.33
N ASN A 359 -82.93 3.55 18.57
CA ASN A 359 -82.84 2.18 19.06
C ASN A 359 -84.21 1.50 19.11
N PHE A 360 -85.25 2.14 19.65
CA PHE A 360 -86.59 1.56 19.67
C PHE A 360 -87.15 1.32 18.26
N ILE A 361 -86.91 2.24 17.32
CA ILE A 361 -87.33 2.06 15.91
C ILE A 361 -86.56 0.93 15.22
N LYS A 362 -85.24 0.85 15.44
CA LYS A 362 -84.39 -0.21 14.89
C LYS A 362 -84.79 -1.57 15.44
N GLU A 363 -84.95 -1.68 16.76
CA GLU A 363 -85.38 -2.91 17.42
C GLU A 363 -86.76 -3.35 16.94
N ALA A 364 -87.72 -2.43 16.82
CA ALA A 364 -89.06 -2.74 16.30
C ALA A 364 -89.01 -3.26 14.84
N ARG A 365 -88.19 -2.64 13.97
CA ARG A 365 -87.99 -3.10 12.57
C ARG A 365 -87.26 -4.44 12.49
N GLU A 366 -86.27 -4.68 13.34
CA GLU A 366 -85.59 -5.96 13.40
C GLU A 366 -86.53 -7.07 13.88
N LYS A 367 -87.33 -6.81 14.91
CA LYS A 367 -88.29 -7.77 15.46
C LYS A 367 -89.43 -8.05 14.46
N GLU A 368 -89.84 -7.05 13.68
CA GLU A 368 -90.72 -7.22 12.50
C GLU A 368 -90.10 -8.15 11.45
N LYS A 369 -88.85 -7.92 11.04
CA LYS A 369 -88.16 -8.79 10.08
C LYS A 369 -87.98 -10.22 10.60
N ARG A 370 -87.81 -10.39 11.92
CA ARG A 370 -87.67 -11.69 12.60
C ARG A 370 -89.02 -12.41 12.78
N GLY A 371 -90.13 -11.84 12.31
CA GLY A 371 -91.46 -12.46 12.40
C GLY A 371 -92.07 -12.45 13.81
N SER A 372 -91.43 -11.79 14.78
CA SER A 372 -91.91 -11.63 16.16
C SER A 372 -92.84 -10.43 16.26
N PHE A 373 -93.98 -10.54 15.57
CA PHE A 373 -94.86 -9.41 15.29
C PHE A 373 -95.48 -8.78 16.55
N ASP A 374 -95.73 -9.54 17.62
CA ASP A 374 -96.36 -9.01 18.84
C ASP A 374 -95.40 -8.13 19.67
N ILE A 375 -94.11 -8.44 19.68
CA ILE A 375 -93.09 -7.67 20.40
C ILE A 375 -92.71 -6.42 19.59
N ALA A 376 -92.63 -6.56 18.26
CA ALA A 376 -92.40 -5.43 17.35
C ALA A 376 -93.49 -4.35 17.50
N ILE A 377 -94.75 -4.76 17.72
CA ILE A 377 -95.87 -3.85 18.01
C ILE A 377 -95.62 -3.07 19.31
N SER A 378 -95.16 -3.71 20.38
CA SER A 378 -94.89 -3.04 21.67
C SER A 378 -93.74 -2.03 21.59
N ASP A 379 -92.70 -2.30 20.81
CA ASP A 379 -91.57 -1.37 20.67
C ASP A 379 -91.92 -0.17 19.79
N TYR A 380 -92.76 -0.37 18.77
CA TYR A 380 -93.36 0.73 18.01
C TYR A 380 -94.25 1.62 18.89
N GLU A 381 -95.02 1.03 19.81
CA GLU A 381 -95.82 1.79 20.79
C GLU A 381 -94.94 2.57 21.80
N ASN A 382 -93.77 2.05 22.17
CA ASN A 382 -92.82 2.75 23.05
C ASN A 382 -92.03 3.86 22.34
N ALA A 383 -91.68 3.68 21.07
CA ALA A 383 -91.08 4.74 20.25
C ALA A 383 -92.03 5.94 20.09
N LEU A 384 -93.33 5.67 19.94
CA LEU A 384 -94.38 6.70 19.85
C LEU A 384 -94.49 7.55 21.12
N LYS A 385 -94.14 7.03 22.30
CA LYS A 385 -94.12 7.80 23.57
C LYS A 385 -93.01 8.85 23.62
N ILE A 386 -91.90 8.65 22.90
CA ILE A 386 -90.76 9.57 22.87
C ILE A 386 -90.96 10.66 21.81
N ARG A 387 -91.62 10.32 20.68
CA ARG A 387 -92.00 11.29 19.63
C ARG A 387 -93.46 11.08 19.22
N PRO A 388 -94.41 11.77 19.89
CA PRO A 388 -95.86 11.56 19.70
C PRO A 388 -96.42 12.00 18.34
N GLU A 389 -95.65 12.73 17.54
CA GLU A 389 -96.13 13.38 16.31
C GLU A 389 -95.87 12.55 15.03
N ASP A 390 -95.34 11.33 15.15
CA ASP A 390 -94.99 10.47 14.02
C ASP A 390 -96.23 9.81 13.39
N LYS A 391 -96.43 10.02 12.08
CA LYS A 391 -97.63 9.59 11.35
C LYS A 391 -97.53 8.19 10.75
N GLU A 392 -96.33 7.60 10.67
CA GLU A 392 -96.10 6.32 9.97
C GLU A 392 -96.26 5.11 10.89
N ILE A 393 -95.89 5.25 12.17
CA ILE A 393 -95.86 4.16 13.15
C ILE A 393 -97.26 3.52 13.40
N PRO A 394 -98.36 4.28 13.53
CA PRO A 394 -99.69 3.70 13.81
C PRO A 394 -100.24 2.80 12.70
N GLN A 395 -99.97 3.13 11.43
CA GLN A 395 -100.41 2.32 10.28
C GLN A 395 -99.67 0.97 10.24
N LYS A 396 -98.41 0.97 10.64
CA LYS A 396 -97.55 -0.20 10.64
C LYS A 396 -97.91 -1.23 11.70
N ILE A 397 -98.39 -0.79 12.87
CA ILE A 397 -98.89 -1.67 13.95
C ILE A 397 -100.09 -2.52 13.49
N VAL A 398 -100.98 -1.98 12.66
CA VAL A 398 -102.17 -2.69 12.17
C VAL A 398 -101.80 -3.82 11.18
N GLU A 399 -100.83 -3.57 10.30
CA GLU A 399 -100.36 -4.56 9.33
C GLU A 399 -99.68 -5.76 10.03
N LEU A 400 -98.91 -5.51 11.09
CA LEU A 400 -98.17 -6.54 11.82
C LEU A 400 -99.09 -7.51 12.56
N ARG A 401 -100.23 -7.04 13.09
CA ARG A 401 -101.23 -7.89 13.75
C ARG A 401 -101.80 -8.97 12.82
N LYS A 402 -101.92 -8.69 11.52
CA LYS A 402 -102.43 -9.65 10.52
C LYS A 402 -101.42 -10.76 10.20
N LYS A 403 -100.12 -10.43 10.17
CA LYS A 403 -99.03 -11.39 9.93
C LYS A 403 -98.78 -12.30 11.13
N SER A 404 -99.00 -11.82 12.36
CA SER A 404 -98.91 -12.59 13.63
C SER A 404 -99.74 -13.88 13.61
N VAL A 405 -100.96 -13.82 13.06
CA VAL A 405 -101.89 -14.97 13.03
C VAL A 405 -101.44 -16.08 12.06
N GLN A 406 -100.78 -15.74 10.95
CA GLN A 406 -100.33 -16.73 9.95
C GLN A 406 -99.06 -17.48 10.37
N VAL A 407 -98.16 -16.84 11.11
CA VAL A 407 -96.93 -17.46 11.63
C VAL A 407 -97.24 -18.56 12.65
N LYS A 408 -98.27 -18.33 13.48
CA LYS A 408 -98.65 -19.27 14.55
C LYS A 408 -99.09 -20.64 14.02
N ALA A 409 -99.81 -20.69 12.90
CA ALA A 409 -100.24 -21.94 12.27
C ALA A 409 -99.10 -22.74 11.60
N ARG A 410 -98.05 -22.05 11.12
CA ARG A 410 -96.88 -22.67 10.47
C ARG A 410 -95.89 -23.24 11.51
N GLN A 411 -95.79 -22.60 12.67
CA GLN A 411 -94.97 -23.04 13.80
C GLN A 411 -95.42 -24.39 14.39
N ASP A 412 -96.74 -24.62 14.48
CA ASP A 412 -97.30 -25.88 14.99
C ASP A 412 -96.94 -27.08 14.08
N SER A 413 -96.87 -26.87 12.76
CA SER A 413 -96.46 -27.91 11.80
C SER A 413 -94.97 -28.28 11.90
N PHE A 414 -94.11 -27.31 12.18
CA PHE A 414 -92.68 -27.54 12.37
C PHE A 414 -92.39 -28.36 13.63
N GLN A 415 -93.05 -28.06 14.75
CA GLN A 415 -92.80 -28.75 16.02
C GLN A 415 -93.01 -30.27 15.93
N VAL A 416 -94.02 -30.71 15.17
CA VAL A 416 -94.31 -32.14 14.95
C VAL A 416 -93.17 -32.82 14.17
N SER A 417 -92.68 -32.18 13.11
CA SER A 417 -91.62 -32.74 12.26
C SER A 417 -90.24 -32.68 12.91
N PHE A 418 -89.96 -31.64 13.72
CA PHE A 418 -88.71 -31.51 14.47
C PHE A 418 -88.61 -32.53 15.61
N ALA A 419 -89.70 -32.80 16.32
CA ALA A 419 -89.72 -33.81 17.38
C ALA A 419 -89.36 -35.22 16.86
N ALA A 420 -89.74 -35.55 15.63
CA ALA A 420 -89.35 -36.81 14.99
C ALA A 420 -87.84 -36.86 14.69
N PHE A 421 -87.27 -35.78 14.11
CA PHE A 421 -85.84 -35.67 13.84
C PHE A 421 -84.98 -35.70 15.11
N ASP A 422 -85.37 -34.97 16.15
CA ASP A 422 -84.67 -34.94 17.45
C ASP A 422 -84.68 -36.32 18.12
N ASN A 423 -85.78 -37.07 17.97
CA ASN A 423 -85.86 -38.46 18.45
C ASN A 423 -84.88 -39.38 17.71
N ASP A 424 -84.82 -39.31 16.38
CA ASP A 424 -83.88 -40.10 15.58
C ASP A 424 -82.41 -39.78 15.91
N PHE A 425 -82.09 -38.51 16.15
CA PHE A 425 -80.78 -38.06 16.61
C PHE A 425 -80.43 -38.63 17.99
N LYS A 426 -81.36 -38.57 18.96
CA LYS A 426 -81.15 -39.08 20.33
C LYS A 426 -80.98 -40.60 20.38
N VAL A 427 -81.61 -41.34 19.48
CA VAL A 427 -81.50 -42.81 19.38
C VAL A 427 -80.27 -43.24 18.56
N ASN A 428 -79.37 -42.31 18.20
CA ASN A 428 -78.15 -42.54 17.40
C ASN A 428 -78.40 -43.10 15.99
N LYS A 429 -79.61 -42.91 15.44
CA LYS A 429 -79.95 -43.28 14.06
C LYS A 429 -79.53 -42.17 13.10
N PHE A 430 -78.21 -41.98 12.99
CA PHE A 430 -77.64 -40.81 12.30
C PHE A 430 -77.97 -40.76 10.80
N THR A 431 -78.18 -41.90 10.14
CA THR A 431 -78.57 -41.97 8.72
C THR A 431 -79.99 -41.46 8.47
N GLU A 432 -80.95 -41.87 9.30
CA GLU A 432 -82.35 -41.47 9.23
C GLU A 432 -82.50 -40.02 9.70
N ALA A 433 -81.82 -39.65 10.79
CA ALA A 433 -81.72 -38.27 11.27
C ALA A 433 -81.13 -37.34 10.22
N TYR A 434 -80.13 -37.79 9.43
CA TYR A 434 -79.61 -37.02 8.32
C TYR A 434 -80.68 -36.74 7.24
N THR A 435 -81.46 -37.75 6.84
CA THR A 435 -82.52 -37.55 5.83
C THR A 435 -83.64 -36.64 6.33
N ALA A 436 -84.08 -36.81 7.58
CA ALA A 436 -85.11 -36.00 8.21
C ALA A 436 -84.64 -34.55 8.45
N GLY A 437 -83.40 -34.37 8.94
CA GLY A 437 -82.78 -33.07 9.18
C GLY A 437 -82.55 -32.28 7.88
N LYS A 438 -82.11 -32.94 6.81
CA LYS A 438 -81.95 -32.32 5.49
C LYS A 438 -83.28 -31.82 4.92
N LYS A 439 -84.36 -32.59 5.11
CA LYS A 439 -85.72 -32.19 4.71
C LYS A 439 -86.25 -31.02 5.55
N LEU A 440 -86.04 -31.05 6.87
CA LEU A 440 -86.42 -29.95 7.77
C LEU A 440 -85.70 -28.63 7.44
N LEU A 441 -84.41 -28.69 7.09
CA LEU A 441 -83.65 -27.50 6.67
C LEU A 441 -84.14 -26.93 5.33
N ALA A 442 -84.72 -27.75 4.45
CA ALA A 442 -85.27 -27.33 3.16
C ALA A 442 -86.69 -26.73 3.31
N ASP A 443 -87.57 -27.42 4.05
CA ASP A 443 -89.01 -27.09 4.10
C ASP A 443 -89.33 -25.95 5.09
N TYR A 444 -88.50 -25.73 6.11
CA TYR A 444 -88.76 -24.76 7.19
C TYR A 444 -87.59 -23.77 7.36
N GLU A 445 -87.47 -22.82 6.43
CA GLU A 445 -86.37 -21.83 6.42
C GLU A 445 -86.25 -21.04 7.73
N GLU A 446 -87.38 -20.68 8.34
CA GLU A 446 -87.45 -19.93 9.60
C GLU A 446 -86.91 -20.69 10.82
N HIS A 447 -86.87 -22.02 10.75
CA HIS A 447 -86.43 -22.89 11.84
C HIS A 447 -85.08 -23.56 11.58
N ARG A 448 -84.36 -23.17 10.53
CA ARG A 448 -83.03 -23.71 10.18
C ARG A 448 -82.05 -23.68 11.36
N LYS A 449 -82.13 -22.65 12.20
CA LYS A 449 -81.28 -22.48 13.38
C LYS A 449 -81.51 -23.54 14.46
N ALA A 450 -82.74 -24.01 14.64
CA ALA A 450 -83.07 -25.04 15.62
C ALA A 450 -82.63 -26.44 15.16
N VAL A 451 -82.64 -26.68 13.85
CA VAL A 451 -82.29 -27.98 13.22
C VAL A 451 -80.79 -28.11 12.99
N ALA A 452 -80.11 -27.00 12.64
CA ALA A 452 -78.71 -26.98 12.24
C ALA A 452 -77.69 -27.53 13.26
N PRO A 453 -77.80 -27.32 14.59
CA PRO A 453 -76.85 -27.86 15.56
C PRO A 453 -76.80 -29.39 15.53
N GLN A 454 -77.96 -30.04 15.65
CA GLN A 454 -78.10 -31.51 15.65
C GLN A 454 -77.76 -32.09 14.27
N PHE A 455 -78.11 -31.39 13.19
CA PHE A 455 -77.77 -31.81 11.83
C PHE A 455 -76.27 -31.70 11.54
N ALA A 456 -75.59 -30.62 11.96
CA ALA A 456 -74.14 -30.45 11.79
C ALA A 456 -73.35 -31.52 12.54
N GLU A 457 -73.79 -31.89 13.75
CA GLU A 457 -73.19 -33.00 14.49
C GLU A 457 -73.47 -34.35 13.82
N THR A 458 -74.68 -34.56 13.30
CA THR A 458 -75.02 -35.75 12.50
C THR A 458 -74.12 -35.87 11.27
N CYS A 459 -73.88 -34.79 10.53
CA CYS A 459 -73.00 -34.77 9.37
C CYS A 459 -71.54 -35.06 9.74
N LEU A 460 -71.05 -34.54 10.87
CA LEU A 460 -69.70 -34.85 11.37
C LEU A 460 -69.54 -36.32 11.75
N ARG A 461 -70.57 -36.93 12.36
CA ARG A 461 -70.59 -38.37 12.70
C ARG A 461 -70.64 -39.27 11.46
N LEU A 462 -71.19 -38.78 10.36
CA LEU A 462 -71.23 -39.46 9.06
C LEU A 462 -70.07 -39.06 8.13
N GLU A 463 -69.06 -38.34 8.64
CA GLU A 463 -67.87 -37.88 7.88
C GLU A 463 -68.19 -36.98 6.66
N LYS A 464 -69.35 -36.33 6.67
CA LYS A 464 -69.79 -35.38 5.61
C LYS A 464 -69.37 -33.96 5.97
N TYR A 465 -68.07 -33.69 5.91
CA TYR A 465 -67.48 -32.45 6.42
C TYR A 465 -67.93 -31.17 5.69
N ASP A 466 -68.20 -31.25 4.38
CA ASP A 466 -68.65 -30.09 3.60
C ASP A 466 -70.09 -29.69 3.94
N GLU A 467 -70.98 -30.67 4.06
CA GLU A 467 -72.37 -30.45 4.47
C GLU A 467 -72.46 -30.03 5.95
N ALA A 468 -71.56 -30.51 6.81
CA ALA A 468 -71.41 -30.03 8.17
C ALA A 468 -71.02 -28.54 8.22
N ARG A 469 -70.06 -28.10 7.39
CA ARG A 469 -69.66 -26.68 7.27
C ARG A 469 -70.79 -25.80 6.76
N GLU A 470 -71.61 -26.30 5.83
CA GLU A 470 -72.74 -25.56 5.30
C GLU A 470 -73.82 -25.35 6.38
N ALA A 471 -74.13 -26.39 7.16
CA ALA A 471 -75.07 -26.30 8.28
C ALA A 471 -74.62 -25.29 9.36
N LEU A 472 -73.31 -25.15 9.59
CA LEU A 472 -72.76 -24.19 10.56
C LEU A 472 -73.06 -22.72 10.24
N ARG A 473 -73.30 -22.37 8.97
CA ARG A 473 -73.64 -20.98 8.56
C ARG A 473 -74.90 -20.47 9.26
N TYR A 474 -75.82 -21.36 9.63
CA TYR A 474 -77.08 -20.98 10.26
C TYR A 474 -76.94 -20.69 11.77
N ILE A 475 -75.86 -21.14 12.42
CA ILE A 475 -75.65 -21.04 13.87
C ILE A 475 -74.44 -20.19 14.27
N GLU A 476 -73.73 -19.61 13.29
CA GLU A 476 -72.51 -18.81 13.50
C GLU A 476 -72.69 -17.62 14.46
N THR A 477 -73.91 -17.07 14.55
CA THR A 477 -74.21 -15.87 15.34
C THR A 477 -74.75 -16.16 16.74
N GLU A 478 -74.89 -17.43 17.15
CA GLU A 478 -75.48 -17.80 18.44
C GLU A 478 -74.43 -18.18 19.49
N ASP A 479 -74.41 -17.44 20.61
CA ASP A 479 -73.47 -17.72 21.70
C ASP A 479 -73.75 -19.07 22.40
N GLU A 480 -74.99 -19.55 22.36
CA GLU A 480 -75.39 -20.83 22.99
C GLU A 480 -74.73 -22.05 22.31
N HIS A 481 -74.57 -22.00 20.98
CA HIS A 481 -73.97 -23.08 20.18
C HIS A 481 -72.51 -22.81 19.79
N LYS A 482 -71.87 -21.79 20.39
CA LYS A 482 -70.51 -21.36 20.08
C LYS A 482 -69.46 -22.45 20.26
N ASP A 483 -69.56 -23.25 21.32
CA ASP A 483 -68.63 -24.36 21.55
C ASP A 483 -68.83 -25.47 20.50
N LEU A 484 -70.06 -25.79 20.14
CA LEU A 484 -70.36 -26.77 19.08
C LEU A 484 -69.86 -26.28 17.70
N TYR A 485 -70.09 -25.00 17.37
CA TYR A 485 -69.60 -24.37 16.15
C TYR A 485 -68.08 -24.49 16.02
N ASN A 486 -67.35 -24.07 17.07
CA ASN A 486 -65.88 -24.12 17.07
C ASN A 486 -65.35 -25.56 17.04
N TYR A 487 -66.07 -26.52 17.63
CA TYR A 487 -65.72 -27.93 17.59
C TYR A 487 -65.88 -28.51 16.19
N VAL A 488 -67.05 -28.40 15.57
CA VAL A 488 -67.33 -28.94 14.23
C VAL A 488 -66.41 -28.29 13.19
N LYS A 489 -66.17 -26.96 13.29
CA LYS A 489 -65.28 -26.24 12.39
C LYS A 489 -63.81 -26.62 12.57
N GLY A 490 -63.34 -26.76 13.82
CA GLY A 490 -61.98 -27.20 14.12
C GLY A 490 -61.70 -28.63 13.64
N MET A 491 -62.64 -29.56 13.84
CA MET A 491 -62.53 -30.94 13.34
C MET A 491 -62.55 -31.00 11.82
N ALA A 492 -63.45 -30.27 11.17
CA ALA A 492 -63.49 -30.21 9.70
C ALA A 492 -62.21 -29.57 9.11
N ALA A 493 -61.59 -28.60 9.79
CA ALA A 493 -60.33 -27.98 9.37
C ALA A 493 -59.14 -28.95 9.50
N TYR A 494 -59.08 -29.69 10.61
CA TYR A 494 -58.07 -30.72 10.87
C TYR A 494 -58.08 -31.81 9.79
N HIS A 495 -59.25 -32.33 9.44
CA HIS A 495 -59.38 -33.34 8.38
C HIS A 495 -59.07 -32.80 6.97
N SER A 496 -59.18 -31.49 6.74
CA SER A 496 -58.73 -30.85 5.50
C SER A 496 -57.23 -30.48 5.47
N GLY A 497 -56.48 -30.78 6.54
CA GLY A 497 -55.03 -30.51 6.63
C GLY A 497 -54.66 -29.09 7.06
N ASP A 498 -55.62 -28.22 7.36
CA ASP A 498 -55.37 -26.85 7.84
C ASP A 498 -55.24 -26.84 9.38
N ASN A 499 -54.03 -27.21 9.82
CA ASN A 499 -53.70 -27.33 11.24
C ASN A 499 -53.72 -25.97 11.99
N ALA A 500 -53.49 -24.86 11.30
CA ALA A 500 -53.49 -23.54 11.93
C ALA A 500 -54.91 -23.08 12.25
N LEU A 501 -55.82 -23.22 11.29
CA LEU A 501 -57.23 -22.93 11.45
C LEU A 501 -57.89 -23.87 12.48
N ALA A 502 -57.49 -25.15 12.50
CA ALA A 502 -57.93 -26.10 13.51
C ALA A 502 -57.53 -25.67 14.94
N LEU A 503 -56.27 -25.28 15.16
CA LEU A 503 -55.80 -24.80 16.47
C LEU A 503 -56.50 -23.53 16.93
N GLU A 504 -56.76 -22.58 16.02
CA GLU A 504 -57.47 -21.35 16.33
C GLU A 504 -58.89 -21.63 16.86
N HIS A 505 -59.65 -22.46 16.14
CA HIS A 505 -61.01 -22.80 16.53
C HIS A 505 -61.05 -23.68 17.77
N PHE A 506 -60.14 -24.64 17.90
CA PHE A 506 -60.06 -25.39 19.14
C PHE A 506 -59.72 -24.46 20.32
N GLY A 507 -58.79 -23.53 20.18
CA GLY A 507 -58.42 -22.58 21.25
C GLY A 507 -59.59 -21.75 21.82
N LYS A 508 -60.67 -21.57 21.06
CA LYS A 508 -61.89 -20.86 21.47
C LYS A 508 -62.88 -21.71 22.27
N LEU A 509 -62.65 -23.03 22.38
CA LEU A 509 -63.49 -23.96 23.14
C LEU A 509 -63.23 -23.86 24.65
N ARG A 510 -64.28 -24.06 25.46
CA ARG A 510 -64.12 -24.23 26.93
C ARG A 510 -63.20 -25.40 27.27
N SER A 511 -62.48 -25.27 28.38
CA SER A 511 -61.61 -26.31 28.91
C SER A 511 -62.41 -27.58 29.23
N GLY A 512 -61.94 -28.74 28.75
CA GLY A 512 -62.58 -30.03 29.01
C GLY A 512 -63.83 -30.33 28.16
N PHE A 513 -64.11 -29.55 27.11
CA PHE A 513 -65.30 -29.75 26.24
C PHE A 513 -65.45 -31.19 25.73
N ARG A 514 -64.42 -31.75 25.08
CA ARG A 514 -64.33 -33.17 24.68
C ARG A 514 -62.87 -33.63 24.65
N SER A 515 -62.63 -34.93 24.87
CA SER A 515 -61.28 -35.52 24.97
C SER A 515 -60.55 -35.68 23.64
N ASP A 516 -61.30 -35.85 22.55
CA ASP A 516 -60.80 -35.95 21.16
C ASP A 516 -60.10 -34.65 20.70
N VAL A 517 -60.60 -33.49 21.10
CA VAL A 517 -60.00 -32.18 20.82
C VAL A 517 -58.59 -32.06 21.40
N ASN A 518 -58.42 -32.44 22.66
CA ASN A 518 -57.12 -32.36 23.34
C ASN A 518 -56.10 -33.30 22.69
N THR A 519 -56.56 -34.51 22.33
CA THR A 519 -55.75 -35.47 21.59
C THR A 519 -55.32 -34.91 20.23
N THR A 520 -56.23 -34.25 19.53
CA THR A 520 -55.97 -33.64 18.21
C THR A 520 -54.99 -32.47 18.31
N ARG A 521 -55.13 -31.57 19.29
CA ARG A 521 -54.16 -30.47 19.52
C ARG A 521 -52.76 -30.99 19.83
N PHE A 522 -52.67 -32.03 20.66
CA PHE A 522 -51.40 -32.64 21.03
C PHE A 522 -50.61 -33.13 19.80
N TRP A 523 -51.29 -33.81 18.87
CA TRP A 523 -50.68 -34.27 17.62
C TRP A 523 -50.19 -33.10 16.74
N ILE A 524 -50.95 -32.00 16.66
CA ILE A 524 -50.53 -30.81 15.89
C ILE A 524 -49.28 -30.16 16.50
N TYR A 525 -49.21 -30.04 17.84
CA TYR A 525 -48.05 -29.43 18.51
C TYR A 525 -46.78 -30.29 18.42
N LEU A 526 -46.91 -31.62 18.55
CA LEU A 526 -45.79 -32.56 18.44
C LEU A 526 -45.06 -32.42 17.09
N TYR A 527 -45.83 -32.32 16.00
CA TYR A 527 -45.29 -32.16 14.65
C TYR A 527 -44.49 -30.86 14.46
N LYS A 528 -44.91 -29.76 15.11
CA LYS A 528 -44.23 -28.46 15.02
C LYS A 528 -42.89 -28.42 15.77
N VAL A 529 -42.79 -29.10 16.91
CA VAL A 529 -41.56 -29.14 17.73
C VAL A 529 -40.46 -29.96 17.06
N GLN A 530 -40.82 -31.06 16.40
CA GLN A 530 -39.87 -31.95 15.74
C GLN A 530 -39.08 -31.26 14.61
N ILE A 531 -39.74 -30.38 13.83
CA ILE A 531 -39.09 -29.60 12.75
C ILE A 531 -38.12 -28.55 13.31
N GLY A 532 -38.44 -27.93 14.45
CA GLY A 532 -37.59 -26.89 15.05
C GLY A 532 -36.25 -27.42 15.56
N ILE A 533 -36.21 -28.64 16.09
CA ILE A 533 -34.99 -29.26 16.63
C ILE A 533 -33.97 -29.56 15.51
N TYR A 534 -34.43 -30.05 14.35
CA TYR A 534 -33.52 -30.36 13.24
C TYR A 534 -32.86 -29.13 12.63
N ILE A 535 -33.56 -28.00 12.56
CA ILE A 535 -33.02 -26.74 12.02
C ILE A 535 -31.91 -26.20 12.93
N LEU A 536 -32.10 -26.27 14.25
CA LEU A 536 -31.15 -25.75 15.23
C LEU A 536 -29.84 -26.55 15.26
N LEU A 537 -29.91 -27.88 15.12
CA LEU A 537 -28.74 -28.75 14.99
C LEU A 537 -27.91 -28.46 13.72
N LEU A 538 -28.57 -28.14 12.61
CA LEU A 538 -27.91 -27.80 11.34
C LEU A 538 -27.15 -26.46 11.42
N VAL A 539 -27.74 -25.45 12.09
CA VAL A 539 -27.12 -24.13 12.26
C VAL A 539 -25.87 -24.20 13.16
N MET A 540 -25.86 -25.06 14.19
CA MET A 540 -24.72 -25.22 15.09
C MET A 540 -23.53 -25.97 14.45
N LEU A 541 -23.75 -26.76 13.40
CA LEU A 541 -22.69 -27.57 12.76
C LEU A 541 -21.76 -26.71 11.86
N PHE A 542 -22.29 -25.65 11.26
CA PHE A 542 -21.59 -24.84 10.26
C PHE A 542 -20.38 -24.04 10.80
N PRO A 543 -20.47 -23.38 11.98
CA PRO A 543 -19.34 -22.68 12.59
C PRO A 543 -18.20 -23.62 13.01
N ALA A 544 -18.53 -24.83 13.48
CA ALA A 544 -17.54 -25.80 13.94
C ALA A 544 -16.65 -26.32 12.81
N ILE A 545 -17.24 -26.58 11.63
CA ILE A 545 -16.50 -27.00 10.43
C ILE A 545 -15.56 -25.88 9.95
N LYS A 546 -16.02 -24.63 10.00
CA LYS A 546 -15.19 -23.46 9.61
C LYS A 546 -13.99 -23.29 10.55
N ALA A 547 -14.21 -23.33 11.87
CA ALA A 547 -13.15 -23.20 12.86
C ALA A 547 -12.10 -24.33 12.75
N GLY A 548 -12.55 -25.57 12.54
CA GLY A 548 -11.63 -26.71 12.35
C GLY A 548 -10.73 -26.56 11.11
N LYS A 549 -11.26 -26.03 10.01
CA LYS A 549 -10.50 -25.79 8.77
C LYS A 549 -9.41 -24.72 8.95
N GLU A 550 -9.73 -23.63 9.64
CA GLU A 550 -8.79 -22.52 9.88
C GLU A 550 -7.63 -22.94 10.82
N ILE A 551 -7.93 -23.70 11.88
CA ILE A 551 -6.91 -24.21 12.82
C ILE A 551 -5.92 -25.14 12.10
N LEU A 552 -6.41 -26.04 11.24
CA LEU A 552 -5.57 -26.98 10.53
C LEU A 552 -4.65 -26.30 9.49
N ALA A 553 -5.14 -25.22 8.86
CA ALA A 553 -4.35 -24.41 7.93
C ALA A 553 -3.22 -23.67 8.67
N ASN A 554 -3.52 -23.04 9.81
CA ASN A 554 -2.55 -22.30 10.62
C ASN A 554 -1.47 -23.20 11.25
N TRP A 555 -1.83 -24.42 11.65
CA TRP A 555 -0.86 -25.38 12.19
C TRP A 555 0.14 -25.85 11.11
N LYS A 556 -0.34 -26.16 9.90
CA LYS A 556 0.52 -26.57 8.78
C LYS A 556 1.50 -25.48 8.36
N THR A 557 1.07 -24.21 8.33
CA THR A 557 1.96 -23.09 7.99
C THR A 557 3.01 -22.85 9.07
N SER A 558 2.62 -22.91 10.35
CA SER A 558 3.55 -22.77 11.48
C SER A 558 4.62 -23.86 11.50
N SER A 559 4.26 -25.12 11.23
CA SER A 559 5.23 -26.22 11.16
C SER A 559 6.24 -26.06 10.02
N LYS A 560 5.81 -25.57 8.85
CA LYS A 560 6.70 -25.31 7.71
C LYS A 560 7.67 -24.17 8.00
N LEU A 561 7.18 -23.09 8.62
CA LEU A 561 7.99 -21.94 9.01
C LEU A 561 9.11 -22.33 9.97
N LYS A 562 8.80 -23.13 11.00
CA LYS A 562 9.79 -23.66 11.95
C LYS A 562 10.90 -24.45 11.27
N LYS A 563 10.58 -25.23 10.22
CA LYS A 563 11.59 -25.97 9.47
C LYS A 563 12.48 -25.04 8.63
N ILE A 564 11.92 -24.00 8.00
CA ILE A 564 12.70 -22.98 7.27
C ILE A 564 13.62 -22.21 8.22
N GLU A 565 13.13 -21.83 9.40
CA GLU A 565 13.91 -21.17 10.45
C GLU A 565 15.03 -22.08 10.98
N SER A 566 14.73 -23.35 11.24
CA SER A 566 15.73 -24.33 11.66
C SER A 566 16.84 -24.52 10.62
N ILE A 567 16.52 -24.57 9.32
CA ILE A 567 17.53 -24.64 8.24
C ILE A 567 18.34 -23.34 8.18
N LYS A 568 17.70 -22.18 8.41
CA LYS A 568 18.37 -20.89 8.44
C LYS A 568 19.40 -20.80 9.57
N GLU A 569 19.03 -21.24 10.77
CA GLU A 569 19.86 -21.22 11.98
C GLU A 569 20.98 -22.25 11.93
N SER A 570 20.71 -23.45 11.42
CA SER A 570 21.72 -24.50 11.25
C SER A 570 22.73 -24.20 10.13
N GLY A 571 22.33 -23.41 9.11
CA GLY A 571 23.19 -23.11 7.96
C GLY A 571 23.42 -24.29 7.03
N GLU A 572 22.73 -25.42 7.25
CA GLU A 572 22.84 -26.65 6.46
C GLU A 572 22.01 -26.58 5.17
N TYR A 573 22.34 -25.62 4.31
CA TYR A 573 21.60 -25.38 3.07
C TYR A 573 21.79 -26.53 2.05
N GLU A 574 22.99 -27.10 1.97
CA GLU A 574 23.33 -28.20 1.04
C GLU A 574 22.51 -29.46 1.29
N ALA A 575 22.45 -29.92 2.55
CA ALA A 575 21.71 -31.11 2.94
C ALA A 575 20.19 -30.97 2.70
N ASN A 576 19.69 -29.73 2.64
CA ASN A 576 18.27 -29.41 2.51
C ASN A 576 17.89 -28.88 1.12
N ILE A 577 18.77 -28.99 0.11
CA ILE A 577 18.54 -28.40 -1.22
C ILE A 577 17.24 -28.90 -1.88
N ALA A 578 16.92 -30.19 -1.77
CA ALA A 578 15.70 -30.77 -2.31
C ALA A 578 14.43 -30.21 -1.64
N PHE A 579 14.47 -29.99 -0.33
CA PHE A 579 13.38 -29.35 0.40
C PHE A 579 13.22 -27.88 0.02
N LEU A 580 14.33 -27.14 -0.10
CA LEU A 580 14.31 -25.74 -0.49
C LEU A 580 13.80 -25.56 -1.93
N GLN A 581 14.17 -26.46 -2.85
CA GLN A 581 13.68 -26.47 -4.22
C GLN A 581 12.18 -26.77 -4.30
N GLU A 582 11.70 -27.81 -3.61
CA GLU A 582 10.26 -28.13 -3.53
C GLU A 582 9.42 -26.96 -2.98
N ARG A 583 9.99 -26.15 -2.08
CA ARG A 583 9.32 -24.96 -1.54
C ARG A 583 9.41 -23.78 -2.49
N TYR A 584 10.54 -23.56 -3.16
CA TYR A 584 10.65 -22.48 -4.13
C TYR A 584 9.61 -22.61 -5.26
N ASP A 585 9.30 -23.83 -5.69
CA ASP A 585 8.37 -24.10 -6.80
C ASP A 585 6.87 -23.95 -6.41
N LYS A 586 6.54 -23.83 -5.12
CA LYS A 586 5.15 -23.73 -4.64
C LYS A 586 4.78 -22.28 -4.29
N GLU A 587 3.61 -21.84 -4.75
CA GLU A 587 3.07 -20.50 -4.45
C GLU A 587 2.70 -20.30 -2.97
N ASP A 588 2.46 -21.39 -2.21
CA ASP A 588 2.04 -21.36 -0.80
C ASP A 588 3.18 -21.07 0.21
N THR A 589 4.37 -20.77 -0.28
CA THR A 589 5.60 -20.79 0.51
C THR A 589 5.72 -19.59 1.45
N PRO A 590 5.87 -19.82 2.77
CA PRO A 590 6.18 -18.76 3.72
C PRO A 590 7.55 -18.15 3.42
N ASN A 591 7.61 -16.82 3.33
CA ASN A 591 8.82 -16.05 3.05
C ASN A 591 9.62 -16.55 1.82
N PRO A 592 9.05 -16.44 0.60
CA PRO A 592 9.66 -17.00 -0.62
C PRO A 592 11.03 -16.41 -0.94
N LYS A 593 11.25 -15.13 -0.56
CA LYS A 593 12.55 -14.45 -0.71
C LYS A 593 13.65 -15.12 0.11
N GLN A 594 13.34 -15.52 1.33
CA GLN A 594 14.30 -16.17 2.21
C GLN A 594 14.63 -17.58 1.71
N VAL A 595 13.62 -18.34 1.27
CA VAL A 595 13.81 -19.66 0.66
C VAL A 595 14.66 -19.54 -0.61
N ALA A 596 14.43 -18.52 -1.44
CA ALA A 596 15.22 -18.23 -2.63
C ALA A 596 16.71 -18.02 -2.30
N VAL A 597 17.02 -17.18 -1.31
CA VAL A 597 18.41 -16.94 -0.87
C VAL A 597 19.06 -18.23 -0.34
N MET A 598 18.35 -19.00 0.48
CA MET A 598 18.87 -20.26 1.03
C MET A 598 19.12 -21.30 -0.06
N LEU A 599 18.25 -21.37 -1.07
CA LEU A 599 18.43 -22.25 -2.22
C LEU A 599 19.60 -21.81 -3.11
N ALA A 600 19.73 -20.52 -3.38
CA ALA A 600 20.87 -19.99 -4.14
C ALA A 600 22.21 -20.22 -3.42
N GLU A 601 22.24 -20.08 -2.09
CA GLU A 601 23.42 -20.42 -1.28
C GLU A 601 23.74 -21.92 -1.35
N ALA A 602 22.74 -22.81 -1.26
CA ALA A 602 22.93 -24.24 -1.45
C ALA A 602 23.48 -24.57 -2.85
N LEU A 603 22.95 -23.92 -3.88
CA LEU A 603 23.38 -24.09 -5.28
C LEU A 603 24.82 -23.59 -5.48
N LEU A 604 25.18 -22.47 -4.86
CA LEU A 604 26.53 -21.92 -4.93
C LEU A 604 27.56 -22.88 -4.31
N ARG A 605 27.26 -23.43 -3.13
CA ARG A 605 28.17 -24.37 -2.44
C ARG A 605 28.29 -25.72 -3.12
N THR A 606 27.21 -26.19 -3.75
CA THR A 606 27.21 -27.41 -4.57
C THR A 606 27.89 -27.23 -5.94
N GLY A 607 28.34 -26.01 -6.27
CA GLY A 607 29.07 -25.68 -7.50
C GLY A 607 28.19 -25.36 -8.70
N ASN A 608 26.87 -25.22 -8.52
CA ASN A 608 25.94 -24.81 -9.57
C ASN A 608 25.80 -23.27 -9.60
N SER A 609 26.91 -22.58 -9.85
CA SER A 609 27.03 -21.12 -9.78
C SER A 609 26.11 -20.41 -10.78
N GLN A 610 25.87 -21.00 -11.96
CA GLN A 610 24.98 -20.44 -12.99
C GLN A 610 23.52 -20.35 -12.49
N ARG A 611 22.99 -21.45 -11.96
CA ARG A 611 21.62 -21.48 -11.45
C ARG A 611 21.47 -20.66 -10.18
N ALA A 612 22.51 -20.58 -9.34
CA ALA A 612 22.54 -19.67 -8.21
C ALA A 612 22.39 -18.22 -8.69
N TYR A 613 23.21 -17.79 -9.66
CA TYR A 613 23.17 -16.45 -10.25
C TYR A 613 21.79 -16.10 -10.85
N GLU A 614 21.18 -17.01 -11.61
CA GLU A 614 19.83 -16.80 -12.16
C GLU A 614 18.78 -16.57 -11.06
N LEU A 615 18.87 -17.34 -9.98
CA LEU A 615 17.91 -17.28 -8.89
C LEU A 615 18.06 -15.97 -8.09
N VAL A 616 19.29 -15.56 -7.77
CA VAL A 616 19.52 -14.28 -7.06
C VAL A 616 19.38 -13.06 -7.97
N SER A 617 19.69 -13.13 -9.26
CA SER A 617 19.44 -12.02 -10.20
C SER A 617 17.94 -11.78 -10.39
N ALA A 618 17.13 -12.84 -10.50
CA ALA A 618 15.67 -12.74 -10.50
C ALA A 618 15.14 -12.16 -9.18
N LEU A 619 15.76 -12.51 -8.05
CA LEU A 619 15.42 -11.94 -6.75
C LEU A 619 15.81 -10.46 -6.66
N LEU A 620 16.99 -10.06 -7.13
CA LEU A 620 17.48 -8.68 -7.11
C LEU A 620 16.66 -7.74 -8.02
N LYS A 621 16.05 -8.24 -9.09
CA LYS A 621 15.06 -7.47 -9.88
C LYS A 621 13.82 -7.08 -9.07
N LYS A 622 13.42 -7.91 -8.09
CA LYS A 622 12.25 -7.67 -7.22
C LYS A 622 12.62 -7.03 -5.88
N ASP A 623 13.84 -7.29 -5.41
CA ASP A 623 14.37 -6.86 -4.13
C ASP A 623 15.85 -6.50 -4.30
N SER A 624 16.08 -5.32 -4.87
CA SER A 624 17.41 -4.85 -5.27
C SER A 624 18.38 -4.69 -4.11
N ARG A 625 17.92 -4.79 -2.85
CA ARG A 625 18.66 -4.45 -1.63
C ARG A 625 18.99 -5.62 -0.73
N ASN A 626 18.60 -6.84 -1.09
CA ASN A 626 18.88 -8.00 -0.26
C ASN A 626 20.41 -8.25 -0.18
N PRO A 627 21.05 -8.05 0.99
CA PRO A 627 22.51 -8.08 1.10
C PRO A 627 23.08 -9.48 0.83
N ASN A 628 22.35 -10.53 1.23
CA ASN A 628 22.74 -11.91 0.97
C ASN A 628 22.60 -12.25 -0.52
N ALA A 629 21.55 -11.76 -1.19
CA ALA A 629 21.39 -11.95 -2.62
C ALA A 629 22.47 -11.24 -3.43
N ARG A 630 22.87 -10.01 -3.04
CA ARG A 630 23.99 -9.29 -3.67
C ARG A 630 25.31 -10.01 -3.46
N ARG A 631 25.57 -10.51 -2.24
CA ARG A 631 26.75 -11.32 -1.94
C ARG A 631 26.78 -12.58 -2.81
N ILE A 632 25.71 -13.37 -2.81
CA ILE A 632 25.64 -14.62 -3.60
C ILE A 632 25.77 -14.32 -5.10
N ALA A 633 25.19 -13.22 -5.60
CA ALA A 633 25.31 -12.84 -7.01
C ALA A 633 26.75 -12.52 -7.38
N GLY A 634 27.45 -11.72 -6.57
CA GLY A 634 28.86 -11.41 -6.80
C GLY A 634 29.76 -12.64 -6.67
N GLU A 635 29.52 -13.52 -5.69
CA GLU A 635 30.29 -14.77 -5.54
C GLU A 635 30.04 -15.73 -6.70
N ALA A 636 28.80 -15.81 -7.18
CA ALA A 636 28.45 -16.61 -8.36
C ALA A 636 29.14 -16.06 -9.61
N CYS A 637 29.09 -14.74 -9.86
CA CYS A 637 29.78 -14.11 -10.97
C CYS A 637 31.30 -14.29 -10.91
N LEU A 638 31.88 -14.24 -9.70
CA LEU A 638 33.31 -14.49 -9.49
C LEU A 638 33.68 -15.93 -9.86
N LEU A 639 32.89 -16.92 -9.41
CA LEU A 639 33.10 -18.34 -9.73
C LEU A 639 32.84 -18.68 -11.20
N LEU A 640 31.98 -17.92 -11.87
CA LEU A 640 31.71 -18.05 -13.31
C LEU A 640 32.74 -17.31 -14.17
N GLU A 641 33.66 -16.57 -13.55
CA GLU A 641 34.60 -15.67 -14.22
C GLU A 641 33.90 -14.73 -15.21
N ASP A 642 32.73 -14.20 -14.81
CA ASP A 642 31.92 -13.35 -15.67
C ASP A 642 32.58 -11.97 -15.85
N THR A 643 33.11 -11.75 -17.04
CA THR A 643 33.74 -10.50 -17.46
C THR A 643 32.74 -9.49 -18.04
N THR A 644 31.44 -9.76 -18.06
CA THR A 644 30.47 -8.75 -18.52
C THR A 644 30.44 -7.53 -17.59
N PRO A 645 30.06 -6.33 -18.07
CA PRO A 645 29.91 -5.15 -17.22
C PRO A 645 28.99 -5.39 -16.01
N THR A 646 27.92 -6.17 -16.21
CA THR A 646 26.98 -6.59 -15.16
C THR A 646 27.60 -7.54 -14.15
N GLY A 647 28.40 -8.52 -14.62
CA GLY A 647 29.14 -9.43 -13.76
C GLY A 647 30.14 -8.69 -12.89
N LEU A 648 30.91 -7.78 -13.50
CA LEU A 648 31.88 -6.93 -12.78
C LEU A 648 31.20 -6.02 -11.76
N GLU A 649 30.02 -5.45 -12.05
CA GLU A 649 29.27 -4.65 -11.08
C GLU A 649 28.85 -5.50 -9.85
N HIS A 650 28.39 -6.73 -10.07
CA HIS A 650 28.07 -7.64 -8.97
C HIS A 650 29.31 -8.02 -8.14
N ILE A 651 30.45 -8.24 -8.78
CA ILE A 651 31.72 -8.55 -8.13
C ILE A 651 32.26 -7.33 -7.36
N GLN A 652 32.14 -6.11 -7.90
CA GLN A 652 32.41 -4.87 -7.16
C GLN A 652 31.49 -4.73 -5.94
N GLY A 653 30.24 -5.19 -6.06
CA GLY A 653 29.30 -5.30 -4.94
C GLY A 653 29.84 -6.13 -3.78
N LEU A 654 30.64 -7.17 -4.04
CA LEU A 654 31.33 -7.93 -2.99
C LEU A 654 32.35 -7.08 -2.24
N LEU A 655 33.12 -6.29 -2.98
CA LEU A 655 34.15 -5.43 -2.39
C LEU A 655 33.53 -4.36 -1.48
N LYS A 656 32.32 -3.89 -1.78
CA LYS A 656 31.57 -2.98 -0.91
C LYS A 656 31.07 -3.65 0.38
N ILE A 657 30.90 -4.98 0.38
CA ILE A 657 30.47 -5.75 1.55
C ILE A 657 31.68 -6.12 2.41
N ASP A 658 32.77 -6.54 1.77
CA ASP A 658 34.04 -6.85 2.40
C ASP A 658 35.19 -6.26 1.57
N GLU A 659 35.70 -5.13 2.06
CA GLU A 659 36.76 -4.36 1.40
C GLU A 659 38.14 -5.02 1.47
N THR A 660 38.28 -6.11 2.25
CA THR A 660 39.56 -6.77 2.53
C THR A 660 39.79 -8.05 1.71
N ARG A 661 38.82 -8.45 0.89
CA ARG A 661 38.86 -9.63 0.01
C ARG A 661 39.88 -9.48 -1.12
N LYS A 662 41.09 -10.01 -0.91
CA LYS A 662 42.21 -9.97 -1.87
C LYS A 662 41.87 -10.64 -3.20
N ASP A 663 41.17 -11.78 -3.16
CA ASP A 663 40.75 -12.54 -4.35
C ASP A 663 39.86 -11.71 -5.30
N VAL A 664 38.95 -10.92 -4.74
CA VAL A 664 38.05 -10.03 -5.50
C VAL A 664 38.82 -8.88 -6.13
N ILE A 665 39.71 -8.24 -5.35
CA ILE A 665 40.49 -7.10 -5.82
C ILE A 665 41.42 -7.54 -6.96
N ASN A 666 42.10 -8.69 -6.81
CA ASN A 666 42.99 -9.23 -7.82
C ASN A 666 42.21 -9.64 -9.08
N TYR A 667 41.05 -10.27 -8.93
CA TYR A 667 40.20 -10.62 -10.06
C TYR A 667 39.70 -9.38 -10.81
N LEU A 668 39.23 -8.34 -10.11
CA LEU A 668 38.79 -7.09 -10.73
C LEU A 668 39.94 -6.40 -11.45
N ALA A 669 41.11 -6.29 -10.82
CA ALA A 669 42.31 -5.75 -11.44
C ALA A 669 42.66 -6.49 -12.74
N TYR A 670 42.71 -7.82 -12.71
CA TYR A 670 42.95 -8.65 -13.88
C TYR A 670 41.89 -8.47 -14.96
N ALA A 671 40.61 -8.50 -14.60
CA ALA A 671 39.50 -8.38 -15.54
C ALA A 671 39.51 -7.03 -16.26
N TYR A 672 39.77 -5.92 -15.54
CA TYR A 672 39.89 -4.59 -16.14
C TYR A 672 41.15 -4.43 -16.99
N ILE A 673 42.28 -5.07 -16.62
CA ILE A 673 43.47 -5.10 -17.47
C ILE A 673 43.19 -5.83 -18.79
N LYS A 674 42.51 -6.99 -18.72
CA LYS A 674 42.22 -7.85 -19.87
C LYS A 674 41.24 -7.21 -20.85
N GLN A 675 40.24 -6.49 -20.35
CA GLN A 675 39.22 -5.85 -21.19
C GLN A 675 39.68 -4.60 -21.93
N GLN A 676 40.86 -4.05 -21.61
CA GLN A 676 41.42 -2.81 -22.21
C GLN A 676 40.51 -1.57 -22.17
N ALA A 677 39.35 -1.64 -21.50
CA ALA A 677 38.33 -0.60 -21.54
C ALA A 677 38.48 0.46 -20.44
N ASP A 678 39.08 0.10 -19.28
CA ASP A 678 39.07 0.98 -18.10
C ASP A 678 40.34 0.88 -17.24
N HIS A 679 41.47 1.29 -17.83
CA HIS A 679 42.79 1.19 -17.21
C HIS A 679 42.98 2.04 -15.94
N LYS A 680 42.14 3.05 -15.71
CA LYS A 680 42.16 3.85 -14.49
C LYS A 680 41.55 3.09 -13.31
N MET A 681 40.40 2.44 -13.52
CA MET A 681 39.77 1.57 -12.53
C MET A 681 40.67 0.38 -12.17
N ALA A 682 41.35 -0.21 -13.16
CA ALA A 682 42.37 -1.23 -12.92
C ALA A 682 43.48 -0.71 -11.98
N GLN A 683 44.01 0.49 -12.26
CA GLN A 683 45.04 1.12 -11.42
C GLN A 683 44.54 1.33 -9.98
N ASP A 684 43.32 1.84 -9.80
CA ASP A 684 42.75 2.13 -8.48
C ASP A 684 42.57 0.85 -7.65
N PHE A 685 42.08 -0.25 -8.25
CA PHE A 685 41.96 -1.53 -7.56
C PHE A 685 43.32 -2.13 -7.20
N ILE A 686 44.31 -2.03 -8.09
CA ILE A 686 45.67 -2.53 -7.83
C ILE A 686 46.34 -1.71 -6.71
N LEU A 687 46.19 -0.39 -6.71
CA LEU A 687 46.67 0.46 -5.63
C LEU A 687 45.98 0.11 -4.31
N LYS A 688 44.68 -0.20 -4.33
CA LYS A 688 43.95 -0.70 -3.16
C LYS A 688 44.51 -2.03 -2.68
N ALA A 689 44.81 -2.98 -3.58
CA ALA A 689 45.46 -4.25 -3.23
C ALA A 689 46.82 -4.03 -2.53
N ILE A 690 47.65 -3.16 -3.10
CA ILE A 690 48.98 -2.81 -2.55
C ILE A 690 48.85 -2.10 -1.20
N SER A 691 47.82 -1.27 -1.00
CA SER A 691 47.58 -0.60 0.28
C SER A 691 47.21 -1.58 1.40
N LEU A 692 46.46 -2.64 1.07
CA LEU A 692 46.06 -3.69 2.02
C LEU A 692 47.20 -4.68 2.30
N ASN A 693 48.01 -4.98 1.30
CA ASN A 693 49.20 -5.81 1.45
C ASN A 693 50.38 -5.21 0.68
N PRO A 694 51.20 -4.38 1.33
CA PRO A 694 52.36 -3.77 0.71
C PRO A 694 53.38 -4.78 0.18
N SER A 695 53.34 -6.03 0.62
CA SER A 695 54.24 -7.11 0.17
C SER A 695 53.65 -7.98 -0.96
N ASP A 696 52.46 -7.66 -1.48
CA ASP A 696 51.84 -8.39 -2.59
C ASP A 696 52.66 -8.22 -3.87
N SER A 697 53.36 -9.28 -4.25
CA SER A 697 54.23 -9.28 -5.42
C SER A 697 53.44 -9.27 -6.73
N GLU A 698 52.24 -9.85 -6.74
CA GLU A 698 51.39 -9.97 -7.93
C GLU A 698 50.76 -8.61 -8.28
N ALA A 699 50.25 -7.89 -7.27
CA ALA A 699 49.70 -6.55 -7.46
C ALA A 699 50.76 -5.54 -7.94
N VAL A 700 52.02 -5.66 -7.47
CA VAL A 700 53.14 -4.82 -7.94
C VAL A 700 53.48 -5.10 -9.40
N ILE A 701 53.48 -6.38 -9.82
CA ILE A 701 53.69 -6.78 -11.21
C ILE A 701 52.57 -6.23 -12.10
N TYR A 702 51.30 -6.38 -11.71
CA TYR A 702 50.17 -5.86 -12.47
C TYR A 702 50.21 -4.32 -12.63
N LEU A 703 50.66 -3.60 -11.60
CA LEU A 703 50.82 -2.14 -11.67
C LEU A 703 51.96 -1.74 -12.61
N ALA A 704 53.09 -2.45 -12.56
CA ALA A 704 54.23 -2.22 -13.43
C ALA A 704 53.88 -2.46 -14.91
N ASP A 705 53.23 -3.59 -15.20
CA ASP A 705 52.76 -3.92 -16.56
C ASP A 705 51.75 -2.88 -17.09
N LEU A 706 50.88 -2.37 -16.22
CA LEU A 706 49.93 -1.32 -16.56
C LEU A 706 50.64 0.00 -16.90
N TYR A 707 51.66 0.38 -16.13
CA TYR A 707 52.46 1.58 -16.40
C TYR A 707 53.26 1.48 -17.70
N ILE A 708 53.84 0.31 -17.99
CA ILE A 708 54.50 0.03 -19.27
C ILE A 708 53.52 0.18 -20.43
N LYS A 709 52.35 -0.47 -20.34
CA LYS A 709 51.33 -0.40 -21.41
C LYS A 709 50.83 1.02 -21.67
N ARG A 710 50.70 1.83 -20.61
CA ARG A 710 50.21 3.22 -20.69
C ARG A 710 51.31 4.25 -20.96
N GLN A 711 52.59 3.85 -20.95
CA GLN A 711 53.74 4.75 -21.06
C GLN A 711 53.66 5.90 -20.04
N VAL A 712 53.32 5.57 -18.80
CA VAL A 712 53.20 6.56 -17.72
C VAL A 712 54.58 6.76 -17.08
N TYR A 713 55.18 7.89 -17.39
CA TYR A 713 56.48 8.29 -16.86
C TYR A 713 56.30 9.23 -15.67
N SER A 714 56.53 8.73 -14.46
CA SER A 714 56.44 9.52 -13.22
C SER A 714 57.39 8.96 -12.16
N GLN A 715 57.68 9.75 -11.14
CA GLN A 715 58.47 9.29 -9.99
C GLN A 715 57.83 8.08 -9.27
N GLN A 716 56.50 7.97 -9.31
CA GLN A 716 55.79 6.80 -8.77
C GLN A 716 55.99 5.56 -9.66
N SER A 717 55.95 5.73 -10.98
CA SER A 717 56.20 4.66 -11.96
C SER A 717 57.60 4.08 -11.78
N PHE A 718 58.61 4.95 -11.62
CA PHE A 718 59.99 4.55 -11.33
C PHE A 718 60.11 3.65 -10.08
N LYS A 719 59.51 4.05 -8.95
CA LYS A 719 59.53 3.24 -7.71
C LYS A 719 58.82 1.90 -7.86
N ILE A 720 57.73 1.84 -8.61
CA ILE A 720 56.99 0.60 -8.85
C ILE A 720 57.78 -0.34 -9.78
N LEU A 721 58.40 0.19 -10.84
CA LEU A 721 59.28 -0.58 -11.73
C LEU A 721 60.51 -1.11 -10.99
N GLU A 722 61.12 -0.33 -10.09
CA GLU A 722 62.22 -0.80 -9.24
C GLU A 722 61.80 -2.01 -8.38
N ARG A 723 60.60 -1.94 -7.79
CA ARG A 723 60.05 -3.06 -7.01
C ARG A 723 59.71 -4.27 -7.89
N ALA A 724 59.15 -4.05 -9.08
CA ALA A 724 58.88 -5.12 -10.03
C ALA A 724 60.16 -5.83 -10.49
N ILE A 725 61.25 -5.09 -10.73
CA ILE A 725 62.57 -5.64 -11.06
C ILE A 725 63.13 -6.48 -9.89
N LYS A 726 62.93 -6.07 -8.65
CA LYS A 726 63.33 -6.86 -7.47
C LYS A 726 62.55 -8.18 -7.38
N ILE A 727 61.28 -8.20 -7.81
CA ILE A 727 60.40 -9.37 -7.77
C ILE A 727 60.67 -10.30 -8.97
N ALA A 728 60.77 -9.74 -10.17
CA ALA A 728 60.92 -10.43 -11.44
C ALA A 728 62.11 -9.84 -12.25
N PRO A 729 63.36 -10.15 -11.86
CA PRO A 729 64.56 -9.57 -12.47
C PRO A 729 64.86 -10.10 -13.88
N ASP A 730 64.14 -11.12 -14.34
CA ASP A 730 64.40 -11.79 -15.61
C ASP A 730 63.50 -11.27 -16.76
N VAL A 731 62.77 -10.18 -16.54
CA VAL A 731 61.87 -9.57 -17.53
C VAL A 731 62.53 -8.33 -18.16
N PRO A 732 63.01 -8.39 -19.41
CA PRO A 732 63.67 -7.26 -20.08
C PRO A 732 62.78 -6.01 -20.17
N GLY A 733 61.47 -6.19 -20.30
CA GLY A 733 60.52 -5.09 -20.44
C GLY A 733 60.56 -4.06 -19.31
N TYR A 734 60.77 -4.50 -18.05
CA TYR A 734 60.88 -3.59 -16.91
C TYR A 734 62.14 -2.71 -16.97
N TYR A 735 63.24 -3.25 -17.47
CA TYR A 735 64.49 -2.52 -17.65
C TYR A 735 64.40 -1.49 -18.79
N VAL A 736 63.71 -1.81 -19.90
CA VAL A 736 63.46 -0.82 -20.97
C VAL A 736 62.66 0.36 -20.43
N GLU A 737 61.57 0.09 -19.72
CA GLU A 737 60.65 1.13 -19.27
C GLU A 737 61.24 1.98 -18.14
N ILE A 738 62.00 1.40 -17.21
CA ILE A 738 62.62 2.17 -16.11
C ILE A 738 63.69 3.13 -16.66
N ILE A 739 64.46 2.72 -17.68
CA ILE A 739 65.45 3.55 -18.36
C ILE A 739 64.75 4.70 -19.10
N GLU A 740 63.69 4.42 -19.86
CA GLU A 740 62.88 5.45 -20.54
C GLU A 740 62.26 6.42 -19.52
N THR A 741 61.74 5.91 -18.40
CA THR A 741 61.19 6.73 -17.30
C THR A 741 62.26 7.68 -16.73
N CYS A 742 63.48 7.21 -16.49
CA CYS A 742 64.59 8.07 -16.02
C CYS A 742 64.94 9.17 -17.01
N TYR A 743 64.96 8.88 -18.33
CA TYR A 743 65.20 9.91 -19.34
C TYR A 743 64.08 10.95 -19.41
N ARG A 744 62.82 10.53 -19.27
CA ARG A 744 61.65 11.44 -19.26
C ARG A 744 61.59 12.31 -18.01
N LEU A 745 62.15 11.84 -16.90
CA LEU A 745 62.28 12.58 -15.63
C LEU A 745 63.56 13.45 -15.56
N ASP A 746 64.30 13.59 -16.66
CA ASP A 746 65.55 14.36 -16.77
C ASP A 746 66.64 13.90 -15.79
N ASN A 747 66.68 12.60 -15.48
CA ASN A 747 67.72 11.97 -14.65
C ASN A 747 68.58 10.99 -15.47
N PRO A 748 69.47 11.49 -16.35
CA PRO A 748 70.25 10.65 -17.26
C PRO A 748 71.31 9.80 -16.55
N GLN A 749 71.78 10.20 -15.36
CA GLN A 749 72.78 9.45 -14.59
C GLN A 749 72.21 8.11 -14.09
N GLU A 750 70.96 8.14 -13.62
CA GLU A 750 70.28 6.93 -13.14
C GLU A 750 69.87 6.02 -14.32
N ALA A 751 69.50 6.60 -15.46
CA ALA A 751 69.21 5.87 -16.69
C ALA A 751 70.41 5.01 -17.16
N GLU A 752 71.62 5.56 -17.15
CA GLU A 752 72.82 4.80 -17.54
C GLU A 752 73.16 3.70 -16.54
N ARG A 753 72.95 3.93 -15.23
CA ARG A 753 73.14 2.89 -14.20
C ARG A 753 72.20 1.70 -14.41
N TRP A 754 70.92 1.96 -14.70
CA TRP A 754 69.95 0.90 -15.02
C TRP A 754 70.27 0.23 -16.35
N ARG A 755 70.79 0.96 -17.34
CA ARG A 755 71.25 0.40 -18.62
C ARG A 755 72.42 -0.55 -18.41
N GLU A 756 73.47 -0.15 -17.69
CA GLU A 756 74.62 -1.02 -17.38
C GLU A 756 74.16 -2.32 -16.69
N MET A 757 73.23 -2.20 -15.73
CA MET A 757 72.64 -3.35 -15.05
C MET A 757 71.86 -4.26 -16.02
N ALA A 758 71.08 -3.67 -16.92
CA ALA A 758 70.33 -4.40 -17.95
C ALA A 758 71.26 -5.09 -18.96
N THR A 759 72.30 -4.42 -19.45
CA THR A 759 73.29 -4.96 -20.39
C THR A 759 74.09 -6.11 -19.76
N ALA A 760 74.43 -6.00 -18.47
CA ALA A 760 75.12 -7.06 -17.74
C ALA A 760 74.23 -8.31 -17.55
N ARG A 761 72.91 -8.12 -17.39
CA ARG A 761 71.94 -9.21 -17.19
C ARG A 761 71.45 -9.83 -18.50
N PHE A 762 71.25 -9.00 -19.54
CA PHE A 762 70.72 -9.37 -20.85
C PHE A 762 71.67 -8.96 -21.99
N PRO A 763 72.89 -9.57 -22.08
CA PRO A 763 73.89 -9.20 -23.08
C PRO A 763 73.48 -9.51 -24.53
N ALA A 764 72.44 -10.32 -24.72
CA ALA A 764 71.91 -10.71 -26.04
C ALA A 764 70.74 -9.82 -26.50
N GLU A 765 70.21 -8.94 -25.65
CA GLU A 765 69.04 -8.13 -25.97
C GLU A 765 69.47 -6.82 -26.68
N PRO A 766 69.07 -6.58 -27.95
CA PRO A 766 69.53 -5.43 -28.72
C PRO A 766 69.14 -4.08 -28.11
N ALA A 767 68.06 -4.06 -27.31
CA ALA A 767 67.55 -2.86 -26.64
C ALA A 767 68.53 -2.26 -25.63
N PHE A 768 69.51 -3.03 -25.14
CA PHE A 768 70.48 -2.58 -24.12
C PHE A 768 71.93 -2.56 -24.62
N SER A 769 72.19 -2.95 -25.87
CA SER A 769 73.53 -2.96 -26.46
C SER A 769 73.75 -1.73 -27.36
N GLY A 770 74.11 -0.58 -26.77
CA GLY A 770 74.48 0.63 -27.54
C GLY A 770 74.74 1.88 -26.68
N GLN A 771 75.79 2.64 -27.00
CA GLN A 771 76.13 3.95 -26.38
C GLN A 771 75.25 5.10 -26.91
N PRO A 772 75.10 6.21 -26.16
CA PRO A 772 74.12 7.26 -26.44
C PRO A 772 74.55 8.19 -27.59
N GLY A 773 73.74 8.26 -28.65
CA GLY A 773 73.88 9.24 -29.72
C GLY A 773 72.63 10.09 -29.83
N ARG A 774 72.76 11.39 -29.56
CA ARG A 774 71.79 12.41 -29.98
C ARG A 774 71.54 12.25 -31.48
N GLU A 775 70.39 11.73 -31.87
CA GLU A 775 69.86 11.99 -33.20
C GLU A 775 68.33 11.90 -33.17
N SER A 776 67.73 13.08 -33.25
CA SER A 776 66.33 13.27 -33.59
C SER A 776 66.08 12.72 -34.99
N THR A 777 65.59 11.49 -35.10
CA THR A 777 64.85 11.08 -36.29
C THR A 777 63.65 10.24 -35.88
N LYS A 778 62.48 10.63 -36.39
CA LYS A 778 61.27 9.82 -36.41
C LYS A 778 61.62 8.44 -36.98
N ALA A 779 61.65 7.42 -36.13
CA ALA A 779 61.73 6.03 -36.55
C ALA A 779 60.44 5.33 -36.15
N THR A 780 59.61 5.12 -37.17
CA THR A 780 58.45 4.22 -37.17
C THR A 780 58.90 2.84 -36.67
N ARG A 781 58.28 2.33 -35.60
CA ARG A 781 58.52 0.96 -35.15
C ARG A 781 57.83 -0.02 -36.12
N PRO A 782 58.47 -1.13 -36.52
CA PRO A 782 57.85 -2.15 -37.36
C PRO A 782 56.84 -2.98 -36.55
N ALA A 783 55.81 -3.42 -37.26
CA ALA A 783 54.82 -4.37 -36.76
C ALA A 783 55.45 -5.75 -36.48
N ASN A 784 54.89 -6.43 -35.47
CA ASN A 784 55.07 -7.84 -35.10
C ASN A 784 56.48 -8.30 -34.69
N VAL A 785 56.65 -8.49 -33.37
CA VAL A 785 57.43 -9.59 -32.82
C VAL A 785 56.52 -10.41 -31.92
N SER A 786 56.31 -11.66 -32.34
CA SER A 786 55.76 -12.75 -31.55
C SER A 786 56.75 -13.13 -30.45
N THR A 787 56.37 -12.96 -29.19
CA THR A 787 56.85 -13.79 -28.07
C THR A 787 55.61 -14.56 -27.60
N GLY A 788 55.59 -15.90 -27.66
CA GLY A 788 56.53 -16.78 -26.98
C GLY A 788 55.93 -17.13 -25.63
N SER A 789 54.98 -18.06 -25.65
CA SER A 789 54.39 -18.85 -24.56
C SER A 789 54.54 -18.36 -23.11
N MET A 790 53.40 -17.94 -22.56
CA MET A 790 53.11 -17.86 -21.13
C MET A 790 53.37 -19.22 -20.45
N PRO A 791 54.06 -19.30 -19.30
CA PRO A 791 54.17 -20.55 -18.55
C PRO A 791 52.78 -20.99 -18.07
N ASP A 792 52.42 -22.20 -18.45
CA ASP A 792 51.19 -22.88 -18.07
C ASP A 792 51.22 -23.21 -16.56
N TYR A 793 50.27 -22.68 -15.79
CA TYR A 793 49.96 -23.14 -14.44
C TYR A 793 48.55 -23.74 -14.42
N ALA A 794 48.34 -24.76 -15.26
CA ALA A 794 47.29 -25.75 -15.09
C ALA A 794 47.86 -27.06 -14.54
N SER A 795 47.72 -27.24 -13.24
CA SER A 795 47.56 -28.54 -12.59
C SER A 795 46.65 -28.22 -11.40
N ILE A 796 45.36 -28.56 -11.43
CA ILE A 796 44.85 -29.93 -11.27
C ILE A 796 43.52 -30.11 -12.06
N GLY A 797 43.55 -31.03 -13.04
CA GLY A 797 42.50 -32.00 -13.38
C GLY A 797 41.11 -31.55 -13.81
N ASN A 798 40.78 -31.70 -15.09
CA ASN A 798 39.84 -32.74 -15.49
C ASN A 798 39.91 -33.04 -16.99
N ASP A 799 40.11 -34.31 -17.32
CA ASP A 799 40.12 -34.84 -18.68
C ASP A 799 38.68 -35.04 -19.19
N THR A 800 38.35 -34.55 -20.39
CA THR A 800 37.70 -35.34 -21.46
C THR A 800 37.52 -34.50 -22.74
N PRO A 801 37.57 -35.12 -23.93
CA PRO A 801 37.89 -34.41 -25.17
C PRO A 801 36.71 -34.23 -26.13
N GLY A 802 36.78 -33.13 -26.89
CA GLY A 802 36.50 -33.12 -28.32
C GLY A 802 35.05 -32.95 -28.76
N GLY A 803 34.80 -31.86 -29.49
CA GLY A 803 33.57 -31.68 -30.27
C GLY A 803 33.34 -30.24 -30.68
N MET A 804 34.15 -29.74 -31.61
CA MET A 804 33.81 -28.54 -32.38
C MET A 804 32.73 -28.93 -33.41
N PRO A 805 31.70 -28.10 -33.60
CA PRO A 805 31.24 -27.85 -34.96
C PRO A 805 31.06 -26.35 -35.23
N ASP A 806 31.80 -25.90 -36.24
CA ASP A 806 31.37 -25.10 -37.38
C ASP A 806 30.30 -24.01 -37.18
N TYR A 807 30.78 -22.77 -37.31
CA TYR A 807 29.98 -21.58 -37.54
C TYR A 807 29.36 -21.60 -38.94
N GLU A 808 28.05 -21.84 -39.03
CA GLU A 808 27.19 -21.25 -40.06
C GLU A 808 25.79 -20.95 -39.50
N ASN A 809 25.57 -19.66 -39.22
CA ASN A 809 24.39 -18.87 -39.57
C ASN A 809 22.97 -19.34 -39.13
N ILE A 810 22.48 -18.78 -38.01
CA ILE A 810 21.07 -18.42 -37.74
C ILE A 810 21.15 -17.19 -36.81
N GLY A 811 20.81 -15.95 -37.17
CA GLY A 811 19.56 -15.51 -37.77
C GLY A 811 18.57 -15.11 -36.68
N ASN A 812 18.70 -13.89 -36.10
CA ASN A 812 17.57 -13.19 -35.47
C ASN A 812 17.83 -11.67 -35.32
N ASP A 813 17.57 -10.95 -36.41
CA ASP A 813 16.69 -9.78 -36.54
C ASP A 813 16.24 -9.02 -35.27
N THR A 814 16.98 -7.95 -34.94
CA THR A 814 16.39 -6.65 -34.57
C THR A 814 17.37 -5.52 -34.93
N PRO A 815 17.07 -4.68 -35.94
CA PRO A 815 17.87 -3.51 -36.25
C PRO A 815 17.45 -2.35 -35.34
N GLY A 816 18.26 -2.01 -34.33
CA GLY A 816 18.04 -0.82 -33.51
C GLY A 816 18.51 -0.94 -32.06
N GLY A 817 19.82 -0.80 -31.85
CA GLY A 817 20.42 -0.59 -30.53
C GLY A 817 21.81 -0.01 -30.73
N LEU A 818 21.94 1.31 -30.56
CA LEU A 818 23.24 1.98 -30.61
C LEU A 818 24.11 1.49 -29.43
N PRO A 819 25.40 1.21 -29.65
CA PRO A 819 26.37 1.02 -28.56
C PRO A 819 26.56 2.32 -27.78
N ASP A 820 26.73 2.20 -26.46
CA ASP A 820 26.99 3.28 -25.53
C ASP A 820 28.38 3.89 -25.78
N TYR A 821 28.42 5.04 -26.46
CA TYR A 821 29.64 5.80 -26.75
C TYR A 821 29.92 6.80 -25.62
N GLY A 822 30.38 6.27 -24.49
CA GLY A 822 30.95 7.05 -23.39
C GLY A 822 32.42 6.71 -23.20
N ASN A 823 33.29 6.99 -24.18
CA ASN A 823 34.74 7.22 -23.99
C ASN A 823 35.50 7.27 -25.33
N ILE A 824 35.48 8.41 -26.01
CA ILE A 824 36.52 8.77 -26.98
C ILE A 824 36.80 10.27 -26.85
N GLY A 825 38.05 10.62 -26.48
CA GLY A 825 38.57 11.99 -26.50
C GLY A 825 38.51 12.72 -25.17
N ASN A 826 39.33 12.32 -24.19
CA ASN A 826 39.55 13.12 -22.99
C ASN A 826 40.65 14.16 -23.23
N ASP A 827 40.24 15.31 -23.79
CA ASP A 827 40.86 16.61 -23.52
C ASP A 827 39.72 17.54 -23.09
N ASN A 828 39.56 17.70 -21.77
CA ASN A 828 38.72 18.71 -21.09
C ASN A 828 37.45 19.16 -21.84
N SER A 829 36.43 18.29 -21.91
CA SER A 829 35.00 18.67 -21.94
C SER A 829 34.12 17.42 -22.09
N GLY A 830 33.81 16.77 -20.96
CA GLY A 830 32.90 15.61 -20.94
C GLY A 830 32.84 14.86 -19.61
N GLY A 831 33.89 14.96 -18.78
CA GLY A 831 33.81 14.61 -17.35
C GLY A 831 33.27 15.78 -16.54
N MET A 832 32.45 15.50 -15.53
CA MET A 832 32.03 16.49 -14.54
C MET A 832 33.29 17.13 -13.93
N PRO A 833 33.44 18.47 -13.92
CA PRO A 833 34.65 19.10 -13.40
C PRO A 833 34.80 18.79 -11.92
N ASP A 834 36.04 18.61 -11.45
CA ASP A 834 36.36 18.31 -10.05
C ASP A 834 35.56 19.20 -9.09
N TYR A 835 34.92 18.53 -8.13
CA TYR A 835 33.88 19.07 -7.26
C TYR A 835 34.42 19.87 -6.05
N GLU A 836 35.73 20.03 -5.93
CA GLU A 836 36.35 20.44 -4.67
C GLU A 836 36.56 21.95 -4.47
N SER A 837 36.36 22.81 -5.48
CA SER A 837 36.83 24.21 -5.40
C SER A 837 35.78 25.32 -5.42
N ILE A 838 34.53 25.06 -5.01
CA ILE A 838 33.58 26.15 -4.71
C ILE A 838 33.47 26.28 -3.19
N GLY A 839 34.23 27.21 -2.59
CA GLY A 839 34.00 27.70 -1.22
C GLY A 839 35.05 27.38 -0.16
N ASN A 840 36.16 26.71 -0.48
CA ASN A 840 37.24 26.43 0.48
C ASN A 840 38.57 27.06 0.04
N THR A 841 38.99 28.11 0.74
CA THR A 841 40.40 28.44 0.98
C THR A 841 40.52 28.92 2.43
N PRO A 842 41.51 28.46 3.22
CA PRO A 842 42.86 29.06 3.20
C PRO A 842 43.98 28.02 3.53
N PRO A 843 45.23 28.43 3.91
CA PRO A 843 46.39 28.60 3.05
C PRO A 843 47.53 27.56 3.27
N GLY A 844 48.42 27.50 2.26
CA GLY A 844 49.76 26.90 2.17
C GLY A 844 50.40 26.15 3.35
N GLU A 845 50.91 24.94 3.05
CA GLU A 845 52.33 24.55 3.06
C GLU A 845 52.45 23.01 2.99
N MET A 846 53.28 22.51 2.07
CA MET A 846 53.83 21.14 2.16
C MET A 846 54.81 21.08 3.35
N PRO A 847 55.03 19.89 3.93
CA PRO A 847 56.35 19.32 3.73
C PRO A 847 56.43 17.80 3.58
N ASP A 848 57.59 17.42 3.07
CA ASP A 848 58.10 16.10 2.73
C ASP A 848 58.23 15.10 3.89
N TYR A 849 58.41 13.86 3.47
CA TYR A 849 58.67 12.66 4.23
C TYR A 849 60.13 12.59 4.70
N GLU A 850 60.40 12.36 5.98
CA GLU A 850 61.57 11.57 6.40
C GLU A 850 61.41 10.97 7.82
N SER A 851 62.22 9.94 8.06
CA SER A 851 62.05 8.83 8.99
C SER A 851 62.67 9.05 10.39
N ILE A 852 62.44 8.07 11.26
CA ILE A 852 63.20 7.66 12.47
C ILE A 852 62.63 8.11 13.84
N GLY A 853 62.32 7.10 14.67
CA GLY A 853 62.87 7.03 16.03
C GLY A 853 61.93 7.19 17.24
N ASN A 854 61.52 6.04 17.79
CA ASN A 854 61.58 5.63 19.20
C ASN A 854 61.03 6.49 20.38
N ASP A 855 60.40 5.73 21.28
CA ASP A 855 60.36 5.81 22.75
C ASP A 855 59.21 6.54 23.51
N SER A 856 58.49 5.67 24.25
CA SER A 856 58.15 5.74 25.69
C SER A 856 56.88 6.44 26.20
N GLU A 857 56.15 5.65 27.00
CA GLU A 857 55.37 5.98 28.23
C GLU A 857 54.10 6.84 28.10
N ASP A 858 53.03 6.69 28.87
CA ASP A 858 52.51 5.72 29.85
C ASP A 858 51.08 6.21 30.18
N SER A 859 50.34 5.44 30.96
CA SER A 859 49.17 5.79 31.80
C SER A 859 47.78 5.27 31.36
N GLY A 860 47.43 4.12 31.96
CA GLY A 860 46.35 4.12 32.95
C GLY A 860 45.03 3.44 32.58
N MET A 861 44.92 2.13 32.85
CA MET A 861 43.64 1.51 33.21
C MET A 861 43.15 1.99 34.60
N PRO A 862 41.89 1.72 34.99
CA PRO A 862 41.67 0.51 35.78
C PRO A 862 40.40 -0.27 35.44
N SER A 863 40.55 -1.59 35.51
CA SER A 863 39.56 -2.66 35.38
C SER A 863 38.93 -3.09 36.71
N SER A 864 37.82 -3.85 36.60
CA SER A 864 37.37 -5.01 37.43
C SER A 864 36.08 -4.79 38.28
N PRO A 865 35.38 -5.84 38.81
CA PRO A 865 35.33 -7.29 38.46
C PRO A 865 33.94 -8.01 38.59
N PHE A 866 33.91 -9.28 38.14
CA PHE A 866 33.04 -10.45 38.51
C PHE A 866 31.69 -10.73 37.80
N PRO A 867 31.18 -11.99 37.78
CA PRO A 867 31.83 -13.27 37.44
C PRO A 867 30.99 -14.15 36.47
N ASP A 868 31.68 -15.04 35.75
CA ASP A 868 31.13 -16.05 34.85
C ASP A 868 30.76 -17.34 35.60
N ILE A 869 29.48 -17.75 35.58
CA ILE A 869 29.06 -19.13 35.88
C ILE A 869 27.92 -19.48 34.91
N GLY A 870 28.17 -20.40 33.99
CA GLY A 870 27.15 -20.90 33.07
C GLY A 870 27.69 -21.89 32.05
N ILE A 871 27.81 -23.14 32.47
CA ILE A 871 28.11 -24.32 31.63
C ILE A 871 27.18 -24.32 30.40
N LYS A 872 27.74 -24.29 29.18
CA LYS A 872 27.01 -24.60 27.93
C LYS A 872 27.31 -26.05 27.50
N PRO A 873 26.30 -26.83 27.08
CA PRO A 873 26.48 -28.22 26.68
C PRO A 873 27.24 -28.33 25.36
N THR A 874 28.08 -29.36 25.26
CA THR A 874 28.82 -29.73 24.06
C THR A 874 27.86 -30.13 22.92
N PRO A 875 28.03 -29.59 21.69
CA PRO A 875 27.24 -30.02 20.54
C PRO A 875 27.62 -31.44 20.10
N PRO A 876 26.69 -32.21 19.51
CA PRO A 876 26.95 -33.59 19.10
C PRO A 876 27.95 -33.64 17.94
N ALA A 877 28.66 -34.76 17.84
CA ALA A 877 29.72 -34.98 16.87
C ALA A 877 29.24 -34.76 15.42
N ARG A 878 29.93 -33.86 14.70
CA ARG A 878 29.72 -33.56 13.27
C ARG A 878 29.97 -34.81 12.41
N ALA A 879 29.19 -34.96 11.35
CA ALA A 879 29.46 -35.94 10.29
C ALA A 879 30.79 -35.62 9.58
N PRO A 880 31.53 -36.65 9.09
CA PRO A 880 32.81 -36.44 8.42
C PRO A 880 32.64 -35.68 7.09
N ILE A 881 33.51 -34.70 6.87
CA ILE A 881 33.55 -33.83 5.68
C ILE A 881 34.04 -34.66 4.48
N SER A 882 33.24 -34.79 3.42
CA SER A 882 33.66 -35.47 2.18
C SER A 882 34.40 -34.52 1.22
N GLY A 883 35.59 -34.89 0.77
CA GLY A 883 36.40 -34.15 -0.20
C GLY A 883 37.80 -33.78 0.32
N PRO A 884 38.61 -33.03 -0.45
CA PRO A 884 39.92 -32.55 -0.01
C PRO A 884 39.80 -31.64 1.23
N GLN A 885 40.61 -31.90 2.25
CA GLN A 885 40.51 -31.24 3.56
C GLN A 885 41.74 -30.38 3.86
N LYS A 886 41.54 -29.27 4.60
CA LYS A 886 42.60 -28.46 5.19
C LYS A 886 42.33 -28.21 6.67
N THR A 887 43.39 -28.18 7.48
CA THR A 887 43.30 -27.90 8.92
C THR A 887 43.46 -26.42 9.19
N CYS A 888 42.60 -25.86 10.04
CA CYS A 888 42.70 -24.46 10.46
C CYS A 888 43.97 -24.24 11.30
N PRO A 889 44.87 -23.30 10.95
CA PRO A 889 46.08 -23.04 11.72
C PRO A 889 45.80 -22.42 13.11
N HIS A 890 44.60 -21.88 13.32
CA HIS A 890 44.22 -21.22 14.57
C HIS A 890 43.53 -22.14 15.59
N CYS A 891 42.83 -23.17 15.13
CA CYS A 891 42.04 -24.04 16.02
C CYS A 891 42.11 -25.53 15.66
N ASN A 892 42.99 -25.91 14.73
CA ASN A 892 43.22 -27.28 14.25
C ASN A 892 41.97 -28.04 13.77
N THR A 893 40.84 -27.36 13.56
CA THR A 893 39.63 -27.99 13.04
C THR A 893 39.81 -28.33 11.56
N VAL A 894 39.35 -29.51 11.14
CA VAL A 894 39.35 -29.94 9.75
C VAL A 894 38.21 -29.24 9.00
N ASN A 895 38.52 -28.61 7.88
CA ASN A 895 37.59 -27.81 7.07
C ASN A 895 37.76 -28.21 5.59
N ALA A 896 36.77 -27.88 4.75
CA ALA A 896 36.88 -28.14 3.32
C ALA A 896 37.87 -27.16 2.65
N ILE A 897 38.61 -27.58 1.61
CA ILE A 897 39.60 -26.71 0.94
C ILE A 897 38.98 -25.41 0.41
N LYS A 898 37.70 -25.43 0.00
CA LYS A 898 36.98 -24.28 -0.57
C LYS A 898 36.56 -23.21 0.45
N GLU A 899 36.63 -23.47 1.75
CA GLU A 899 36.18 -22.52 2.77
C GLU A 899 37.25 -21.47 3.06
N TYR A 900 36.90 -20.17 3.04
CA TYR A 900 37.86 -19.09 3.31
C TYR A 900 38.03 -18.79 4.81
N TYR A 901 36.99 -19.07 5.61
CA TYR A 901 36.99 -18.94 7.07
C TYR A 901 36.77 -20.28 7.73
N CYS A 902 37.41 -20.50 8.88
CA CYS A 902 37.19 -21.71 9.64
C CYS A 902 35.77 -21.75 10.20
N ILE A 903 35.05 -22.85 9.92
CA ILE A 903 33.68 -23.11 10.39
C ILE A 903 33.54 -23.18 11.92
N ASN A 904 34.65 -23.18 12.65
CA ASN A 904 34.66 -23.28 14.10
C ASN A 904 35.08 -21.95 14.75
N CYS A 905 36.21 -21.38 14.36
CA CYS A 905 36.71 -20.16 14.99
C CYS A 905 36.44 -18.88 14.19
N GLY A 906 35.85 -18.95 13.00
CA GLY A 906 35.53 -17.80 12.15
C GLY A 906 36.73 -17.02 11.62
N LYS A 907 37.96 -17.51 11.84
CA LYS A 907 39.20 -16.87 11.38
C LYS A 907 39.54 -17.33 9.96
N PRO A 908 40.07 -16.45 9.09
CA PRO A 908 40.48 -16.82 7.74
C PRO A 908 41.61 -17.85 7.78
N PHE A 909 41.72 -18.70 6.76
CA PHE A 909 42.81 -19.70 6.69
C PHE A 909 44.17 -19.12 6.32
N THR A 910 44.20 -17.89 5.81
CA THR A 910 45.41 -17.16 5.43
C THR A 910 45.66 -16.04 6.43
N GLY A 911 46.71 -16.19 7.23
CA GLY A 911 47.33 -15.10 8.00
C GLY A 911 48.33 -14.36 7.14
#